data_AF-A0A439DF13-F1
#
_entry.id   AF-A0A439DF13-F1
#
_cell.length_a   1.000
_cell.length_b   1.000
_cell.length_c   1.000
_cell.angle_alpha   90.00
_cell.angle_beta   90.00
_cell.angle_gamma   90.00
#
_symmetry.space_group_name_H-M   'P 1'
#
loop_
_entity.id
_entity.type
_entity.pdbx_description
1 polymer ?
#
loop_
_entity_poly.entity_id
_entity_poly.type
_entity_poly.pdbx_seq_one_letter_code
_entity_poly.pdbx_strand_id
1 'polypeptide(L)'
;MGAMVSDYHARGYFKSSKPNISYNARPFYLSRWPYEVSLGLEDLVSAVCILQVVAAFLRPSLAALHTRDDVDATSGYDFVDPLIGTRNGGHVFAGATLPFGMAKAVADVTEDNQGGYASNGSPVTGFSHMHDSGTGGASSLANFPIFVHPGCNNDTVNGCVFPKSQRSVSVVEGSVSARPGYFTIGLESGITAEITASNHTALYKFTFSDNATGDAVVDGPLSPLVFVDLTDLPQTRKNGTASVDAETGRMTGTGTFNPSFGFGTYTLHYCADFKGGPIRDTGVFINTRGSSEPKNITVQEDNNSPPIPAGTYTWFSEIEKGEELTVRVGLSFISPEKACKNAEAEIPDFSFQDTLATAEKAWKEKLDVIEIDAGTSTNSTGGVDINDLQTIFWSGVYRAMISPQDYTGENPLWESDEPYYDSYYCIWDSFRSIHPFITLVDPHSQTLMIRSLIDIYRHEGWLPDCRMSLCKGWTQGGSNADIVLVDSYLKNITQDVDWETGYEALIKDAEVEPQVWDYEGRGGLYSWKNLGYIPADDFDPYGNGLFTRSISRTVEYAYNDFCIAEMAEKLGKEEDYEKYTERSGNWINLYKADQTSSINGVDTNFTGFLQPKYLNGTFGFQDPNFCSPLNNFDSCYLNPNGHETYEGSSWLYTFFAPHDMASLINTLGGPDAFVSRLDFLHESGLLYVGDEQGFLPIFQYHYVAP
;
A
#
# COMPACT_ATOMS: atom_id res chain seq x y z
N MET A 1 3.57 36.30 -25.13
CA MET A 1 3.61 34.82 -25.14
C MET A 1 3.70 34.40 -23.70
N GLY A 2 2.53 34.21 -23.08
CA GLY A 2 2.40 33.89 -21.65
C GLY A 2 2.27 32.39 -21.47
N ALA A 3 3.12 31.83 -20.61
CA ALA A 3 3.02 30.43 -20.18
C ALA A 3 1.95 30.35 -19.07
N MET A 4 0.98 29.45 -19.26
CA MET A 4 0.01 29.07 -18.24
C MET A 4 0.74 28.27 -17.15
N VAL A 5 0.68 28.79 -15.94
CA VAL A 5 0.96 28.07 -14.69
C VAL A 5 -0.32 27.32 -14.34
N SER A 6 -0.29 25.99 -14.27
CA SER A 6 -1.41 25.20 -13.74
C SER A 6 -1.27 25.14 -12.22
N ASP A 7 -2.11 25.88 -11.51
CA ASP A 7 -2.29 25.77 -10.06
C ASP A 7 -2.85 24.38 -9.72
N TYR A 8 -2.05 23.56 -9.06
CA TYR A 8 -2.52 22.38 -8.33
C TYR A 8 -3.16 22.87 -7.01
N HIS A 9 -4.47 23.05 -7.02
CA HIS A 9 -5.26 23.20 -5.80
C HIS A 9 -5.87 21.84 -5.41
N ALA A 10 -5.14 21.07 -4.61
CA ALA A 10 -5.74 20.04 -3.76
C ALA A 10 -6.57 20.76 -2.68
N ARG A 11 -7.87 20.91 -2.90
CA ARG A 11 -8.79 21.32 -1.84
C ARG A 11 -9.09 20.09 -0.98
N GLY A 12 -8.34 19.94 0.12
CA GLY A 12 -8.71 19.06 1.22
C GLY A 12 -10.05 19.51 1.80
N TYR A 13 -11.08 18.66 1.67
CA TYR A 13 -12.37 18.82 2.35
C TYR A 13 -12.40 17.93 3.60
N PHE A 14 -11.61 18.24 4.63
CA PHE A 14 -11.86 17.73 5.97
C PHE A 14 -12.83 18.66 6.69
N LYS A 15 -14.15 18.45 6.49
CA LYS A 15 -15.16 19.02 7.39
C LYS A 15 -15.31 18.10 8.60
N SER A 16 -14.64 18.44 9.70
CA SER A 16 -14.93 17.84 10.99
C SER A 16 -16.37 18.18 11.41
N SER A 17 -17.22 17.16 11.52
CA SER A 17 -18.51 17.25 12.19
C SER A 17 -18.41 16.52 13.51
N LYS A 18 -18.27 17.26 14.61
CA LYS A 18 -18.35 16.72 15.98
C LYS A 18 -19.78 16.82 16.50
N PRO A 19 -20.36 15.75 17.08
CA PRO A 19 -21.41 15.88 18.09
C PRO A 19 -20.79 16.00 19.49
N ASN A 20 -21.22 17.02 20.23
CA ASN A 20 -20.92 17.19 21.66
C ASN A 20 -21.59 16.08 22.49
N ILE A 21 -20.80 15.28 23.22
CA ILE A 21 -21.31 14.46 24.34
C ILE A 21 -20.45 14.73 25.57
N SER A 22 -21.09 15.33 26.59
CA SER A 22 -20.52 15.58 27.91
C SER A 22 -20.56 14.32 28.77
N TYR A 23 -19.42 13.85 29.28
CA TYR A 23 -19.38 12.81 30.31
C TYR A 23 -19.10 13.42 31.69
N ASN A 24 -20.08 13.30 32.59
CA ASN A 24 -19.94 13.58 34.02
C ASN A 24 -19.40 12.34 34.73
N ALA A 25 -18.19 12.41 35.28
CA ALA A 25 -17.62 11.36 36.13
C ALA A 25 -18.03 11.54 37.61
N ARG A 26 -18.42 10.45 38.27
CA ARG A 26 -18.40 10.32 39.75
C ARG A 26 -17.76 8.98 40.13
N PRO A 27 -16.96 8.93 41.22
CA PRO A 27 -16.12 7.78 41.54
C PRO A 27 -16.85 6.73 42.39
N PHE A 28 -16.51 5.45 42.21
CA PHE A 28 -16.93 4.36 43.10
C PHE A 28 -15.74 3.76 43.87
N TYR A 29 -16.02 3.50 45.15
CA TYR A 29 -15.10 3.04 46.18
C TYR A 29 -14.76 1.54 46.08
N LEU A 30 -13.52 1.21 46.43
CA LEU A 30 -13.02 -0.14 46.69
C LEU A 30 -13.52 -0.71 48.04
N SER A 31 -13.92 -1.99 48.05
CA SER A 31 -14.03 -2.79 49.28
C SER A 31 -13.39 -4.17 49.10
N ARG A 32 -12.43 -4.47 49.98
CA ARG A 32 -11.74 -5.75 50.19
C ARG A 32 -12.67 -6.85 50.75
N TRP A 33 -12.17 -8.10 50.70
CA TRP A 33 -12.15 -9.19 51.73
C TRP A 33 -12.34 -10.61 51.08
N PRO A 34 -11.87 -11.73 51.69
CA PRO A 34 -10.74 -12.54 51.20
C PRO A 34 -11.11 -14.03 50.98
N TYR A 35 -10.15 -14.92 50.68
CA TYR A 35 -9.88 -16.18 51.41
C TYR A 35 -8.74 -16.99 50.75
N GLU A 36 -7.89 -17.56 51.61
CA GLU A 36 -6.82 -18.53 51.35
C GLU A 36 -7.36 -19.93 51.00
N VAL A 37 -6.53 -20.81 50.40
CA VAL A 37 -5.97 -22.04 51.03
C VAL A 37 -5.43 -23.05 49.99
N SER A 38 -4.15 -23.40 50.21
CA SER A 38 -3.44 -24.69 50.07
C SER A 38 -3.17 -25.39 48.73
N LEU A 39 -1.86 -25.59 48.54
CA LEU A 39 -1.13 -26.55 47.70
C LEU A 39 -1.37 -28.02 48.08
N GLY A 40 -1.08 -28.92 47.13
CA GLY A 40 -0.79 -30.34 47.33
C GLY A 40 0.07 -30.87 46.16
N LEU A 41 1.20 -31.50 46.49
CA LEU A 41 2.29 -32.01 45.64
C LEU A 41 2.29 -33.56 45.63
N GLU A 42 3.17 -34.15 44.79
CA GLU A 42 3.65 -35.56 44.72
C GLU A 42 2.99 -36.47 43.65
N ASP A 43 3.64 -37.39 42.92
CA ASP A 43 5.03 -37.62 42.46
C ASP A 43 5.07 -38.97 41.64
N LEU A 44 6.10 -39.14 40.77
CA LEU A 44 6.82 -40.39 40.36
C LEU A 44 6.09 -41.58 39.65
N VAL A 45 6.66 -42.48 38.80
CA VAL A 45 7.83 -42.65 37.90
C VAL A 45 7.82 -44.11 37.34
N SER A 46 8.56 -44.36 36.24
CA SER A 46 9.12 -45.64 35.69
C SER A 46 8.28 -46.47 34.69
N ALA A 47 8.75 -47.14 33.62
CA ALA A 47 9.97 -47.28 32.80
C ALA A 47 10.28 -48.77 32.48
N VAL A 48 10.79 -49.01 31.25
CA VAL A 48 11.66 -50.11 30.77
C VAL A 48 11.03 -51.43 30.25
N CYS A 49 11.23 -51.75 28.95
CA CYS A 49 12.12 -52.84 28.48
C CYS A 49 12.17 -53.02 26.93
N ILE A 50 13.38 -53.34 26.46
CA ILE A 50 13.90 -53.49 25.09
C ILE A 50 14.05 -55.00 24.76
N LEU A 51 13.93 -55.44 23.49
CA LEU A 51 14.95 -56.22 22.73
C LEU A 51 14.49 -56.82 21.36
N GLN A 52 15.43 -56.79 20.39
CA GLN A 52 15.67 -57.67 19.19
C GLN A 52 15.25 -57.27 17.75
N VAL A 53 16.08 -56.43 17.11
CA VAL A 53 17.04 -56.69 15.99
C VAL A 53 16.70 -57.67 14.82
N VAL A 54 16.50 -57.06 13.63
CA VAL A 54 17.00 -57.37 12.25
C VAL A 54 16.41 -58.54 11.44
N ALA A 55 15.71 -58.21 10.34
CA ALA A 55 16.15 -58.47 8.95
C ALA A 55 15.12 -58.01 7.89
N ALA A 56 15.65 -57.58 6.73
CA ALA A 56 15.06 -57.55 5.38
C ALA A 56 14.34 -56.27 4.88
N PHE A 57 15.17 -55.49 4.17
CA PHE A 57 14.93 -54.55 3.08
C PHE A 57 13.68 -54.73 2.18
N LEU A 58 13.22 -53.57 1.67
CA LEU A 58 12.37 -53.29 0.50
C LEU A 58 10.84 -53.34 0.69
N ARG A 59 10.26 -52.16 1.01
CA ARG A 59 9.05 -51.57 0.39
C ARG A 59 8.85 -50.14 0.94
N PRO A 60 8.41 -49.16 0.12
CA PRO A 60 8.04 -47.84 0.63
C PRO A 60 6.79 -48.02 1.50
N SER A 61 6.93 -47.70 2.79
CA SER A 61 5.79 -47.64 3.69
C SER A 61 4.87 -46.51 3.23
N LEU A 62 3.66 -46.86 2.80
CA LEU A 62 2.49 -46.02 2.99
C LEU A 62 2.39 -45.78 4.51
N ALA A 63 3.00 -44.70 4.98
CA ALA A 63 2.59 -44.09 6.22
C ALA A 63 1.26 -43.41 5.92
N ALA A 64 0.18 -44.02 6.39
CA ALA A 64 -1.09 -43.35 6.54
C ALA A 64 -0.82 -42.04 7.30
N LEU A 65 -0.89 -40.91 6.60
CA LEU A 65 -1.19 -39.65 7.27
C LEU A 65 -2.46 -39.92 8.06
N HIS A 66 -2.34 -39.84 9.39
CA HIS A 66 -3.51 -39.58 10.21
C HIS A 66 -4.11 -38.30 9.66
N THR A 67 -5.22 -38.44 8.94
CA THR A 67 -6.20 -37.38 8.81
C THR A 67 -6.64 -37.09 10.23
N ARG A 68 -6.04 -36.08 10.86
CA ARG A 68 -6.76 -35.32 11.87
C ARG A 68 -7.97 -34.77 11.13
N ASP A 69 -9.13 -35.27 11.49
CA ASP A 69 -10.37 -34.54 11.27
C ASP A 69 -10.28 -33.28 12.15
N ASP A 70 -9.58 -32.25 11.67
CA ASP A 70 -9.53 -30.91 12.27
C ASP A 70 -10.84 -30.21 11.90
N VAL A 71 -11.86 -30.46 12.72
CA VAL A 71 -13.03 -29.60 12.83
C VAL A 71 -12.69 -28.56 13.91
N ASP A 72 -12.61 -27.29 13.47
CA ASP A 72 -12.47 -26.04 14.24
C ASP A 72 -11.13 -25.74 14.95
N ALA A 73 -10.07 -25.58 14.16
CA ALA A 73 -9.14 -24.48 14.40
C ALA A 73 -9.44 -23.39 13.36
N THR A 74 -9.94 -22.23 13.79
CA THR A 74 -10.08 -21.05 12.93
C THR A 74 -8.70 -20.65 12.42
N SER A 75 -8.47 -20.72 11.10
CA SER A 75 -7.22 -20.27 10.49
C SER A 75 -7.15 -18.74 10.58
N GLY A 76 -5.94 -18.17 10.59
CA GLY A 76 -5.78 -16.72 10.47
C GLY A 76 -6.52 -16.13 9.26
N TYR A 77 -6.70 -16.93 8.21
CA TYR A 77 -7.54 -16.63 7.05
C TYR A 77 -8.96 -16.20 7.42
N ASP A 78 -9.59 -16.87 8.39
CA ASP A 78 -11.00 -16.65 8.74
C ASP A 78 -11.22 -15.34 9.51
N PHE A 79 -10.14 -14.76 10.07
CA PHE A 79 -10.18 -13.50 10.81
C PHE A 79 -9.93 -12.26 9.95
N VAL A 80 -9.43 -12.42 8.73
CA VAL A 80 -9.08 -11.27 7.88
C VAL A 80 -10.33 -10.53 7.43
N ASP A 81 -10.38 -9.23 7.72
CA ASP A 81 -11.38 -8.30 7.20
C ASP A 81 -10.71 -7.24 6.31
N PRO A 82 -10.78 -7.39 4.98
CA PRO A 82 -10.26 -6.40 4.03
C PRO A 82 -10.96 -5.04 4.11
N LEU A 83 -12.16 -4.95 4.70
CA LEU A 83 -12.94 -3.69 4.78
C LEU A 83 -12.45 -2.76 5.89
N ILE A 84 -11.70 -3.25 6.90
CA ILE A 84 -11.11 -2.40 7.93
C ILE A 84 -10.20 -1.36 7.24
N GLY A 85 -10.38 -0.07 7.52
CA GLY A 85 -9.62 1.00 6.87
C GLY A 85 -10.21 1.55 5.56
N THR A 86 -11.34 1.01 5.08
CA THR A 86 -12.10 1.59 3.93
C THR A 86 -12.98 2.78 4.33
N ARG A 87 -12.86 3.27 5.57
CA ARG A 87 -13.54 4.47 6.07
C ARG A 87 -12.51 5.36 6.77
N ASN A 88 -12.78 6.67 6.78
CA ASN A 88 -12.05 7.66 7.56
C ASN A 88 -10.54 7.73 7.24
N GLY A 89 -10.16 7.65 5.97
CA GLY A 89 -8.80 7.99 5.52
C GLY A 89 -7.77 6.86 5.56
N GLY A 90 -8.17 5.61 5.83
CA GLY A 90 -7.23 4.47 5.73
C GLY A 90 -6.86 4.10 4.29
N HIS A 91 -7.70 4.46 3.31
CA HIS A 91 -7.43 4.33 1.87
C HIS A 91 -7.02 2.92 1.41
N VAL A 92 -7.40 1.89 2.15
CA VAL A 92 -6.97 0.52 1.89
C VAL A 92 -7.64 -0.06 0.64
N PHE A 93 -6.95 -0.97 -0.02
CA PHE A 93 -7.57 -1.84 -1.01
C PHE A 93 -8.35 -2.98 -0.31
N ALA A 94 -9.62 -3.15 -0.66
CA ALA A 94 -10.50 -4.16 -0.06
C ALA A 94 -10.92 -5.29 -1.02
N GLY A 95 -10.42 -5.26 -2.26
CA GLY A 95 -10.84 -6.18 -3.31
C GLY A 95 -10.15 -7.54 -3.29
N ALA A 96 -10.37 -8.28 -4.38
CA ALA A 96 -9.73 -9.57 -4.61
C ALA A 96 -8.33 -9.41 -5.20
N THR A 97 -7.35 -10.09 -4.59
CA THR A 97 -5.96 -10.19 -5.06
C THR A 97 -5.30 -11.44 -4.48
N LEU A 98 -4.18 -11.86 -5.05
CA LEU A 98 -3.28 -12.85 -4.46
C LEU A 98 -2.25 -12.15 -3.54
N PRO A 99 -1.55 -12.87 -2.65
CA PRO A 99 -0.37 -12.32 -1.99
C PRO A 99 0.60 -11.72 -3.02
N PHE A 100 0.92 -10.43 -2.87
CA PHE A 100 1.73 -9.62 -3.77
C PHE A 100 1.24 -9.58 -5.23
N GLY A 101 0.03 -10.04 -5.53
CA GLY A 101 -0.45 -10.17 -6.91
C GLY A 101 -0.60 -8.84 -7.63
N MET A 102 -0.30 -8.83 -8.93
CA MET A 102 -0.48 -7.68 -9.83
C MET A 102 -1.96 -7.31 -9.95
N ALA A 103 -2.82 -8.28 -10.29
CA ALA A 103 -4.26 -8.03 -10.37
C ALA A 103 -4.85 -7.76 -8.97
N LYS A 104 -5.49 -6.61 -8.84
CA LYS A 104 -6.14 -6.10 -7.64
C LYS A 104 -7.50 -5.55 -8.04
N ALA A 105 -8.51 -6.42 -7.98
CA ALA A 105 -9.83 -6.16 -8.54
C ALA A 105 -10.85 -5.76 -7.48
N VAL A 106 -11.51 -4.60 -7.66
CA VAL A 106 -12.57 -4.11 -6.76
C VAL A 106 -13.55 -3.20 -7.52
N ALA A 107 -14.62 -2.78 -6.85
CA ALA A 107 -15.52 -1.74 -7.33
C ALA A 107 -14.93 -0.33 -7.10
N ASP A 108 -14.95 0.52 -8.13
CA ASP A 108 -14.49 1.91 -8.06
C ASP A 108 -15.61 2.83 -7.58
N VAL A 109 -15.38 3.60 -6.50
CA VAL A 109 -16.37 4.57 -5.97
C VAL A 109 -15.99 6.03 -6.22
N THR A 110 -16.93 6.94 -5.94
CA THR A 110 -16.76 8.39 -6.20
C THR A 110 -15.95 9.16 -5.17
N GLU A 111 -15.91 8.72 -3.91
CA GLU A 111 -15.23 9.42 -2.80
C GLU A 111 -14.39 8.44 -1.98
N ASP A 112 -13.32 8.94 -1.34
CA ASP A 112 -12.32 8.13 -0.59
C ASP A 112 -11.81 6.90 -1.37
N ASN A 113 -11.62 7.08 -2.67
CA ASN A 113 -11.46 6.00 -3.65
C ASN A 113 -9.99 5.63 -3.94
N GLN A 114 -9.06 5.98 -3.07
CA GLN A 114 -7.63 5.74 -3.26
C GLN A 114 -7.30 4.25 -3.50
N GLY A 115 -7.94 3.36 -2.72
CA GLY A 115 -7.89 1.91 -2.90
C GLY A 115 -9.01 1.33 -3.79
N GLY A 116 -9.67 2.18 -4.58
CA GLY A 116 -10.82 1.85 -5.43
C GLY A 116 -12.17 1.96 -4.72
N TYR A 117 -12.30 1.32 -3.55
CA TYR A 117 -13.56 1.22 -2.80
C TYR A 117 -13.49 1.87 -1.42
N ALA A 118 -14.60 2.48 -0.99
CA ALA A 118 -14.79 3.00 0.36
C ALA A 118 -16.13 2.56 0.95
N SER A 119 -16.15 2.16 2.22
CA SER A 119 -17.38 1.74 2.90
C SER A 119 -18.25 2.92 3.35
N ASN A 120 -18.11 4.12 2.78
CA ASN A 120 -18.86 5.33 3.17
C ASN A 120 -20.23 5.45 2.46
N GLY A 121 -20.62 4.47 1.64
CA GLY A 121 -21.86 4.49 0.85
C GLY A 121 -21.73 5.21 -0.48
N SER A 122 -20.50 5.56 -0.90
CA SER A 122 -20.25 6.19 -2.20
C SER A 122 -20.76 5.33 -3.36
N PRO A 123 -21.43 5.94 -4.36
CA PRO A 123 -21.85 5.24 -5.57
C PRO A 123 -20.69 4.60 -6.35
N VAL A 124 -20.95 3.44 -6.94
CA VAL A 124 -20.02 2.68 -7.78
C VAL A 124 -20.04 3.21 -9.21
N THR A 125 -18.87 3.42 -9.79
CA THR A 125 -18.67 3.99 -11.14
C THR A 125 -18.12 2.98 -12.15
N GLY A 126 -17.70 1.80 -11.69
CA GLY A 126 -17.07 0.74 -12.48
C GLY A 126 -16.43 -0.31 -11.59
N PHE A 127 -15.86 -1.33 -12.22
CA PHE A 127 -15.04 -2.34 -11.57
C PHE A 127 -13.71 -2.39 -12.31
N SER A 128 -12.62 -2.08 -11.64
CA SER A 128 -11.29 -2.06 -12.25
C SER A 128 -10.36 -3.09 -11.60
N HIS A 129 -9.22 -3.34 -12.24
CA HIS A 129 -8.48 -4.59 -12.09
C HIS A 129 -7.08 -4.41 -11.46
N MET A 130 -6.69 -3.17 -11.16
CA MET A 130 -5.37 -2.78 -10.64
C MET A 130 -5.56 -1.66 -9.63
N HIS A 131 -4.94 -1.73 -8.46
CA HIS A 131 -5.02 -0.69 -7.42
C HIS A 131 -3.75 -0.67 -6.58
N ASP A 132 -3.47 0.44 -5.91
CA ASP A 132 -2.58 0.46 -4.75
C ASP A 132 -3.42 0.47 -3.45
N SER A 133 -2.77 0.31 -2.30
CA SER A 133 -3.44 0.28 -1.00
C SER A 133 -2.79 1.26 -0.03
N GLY A 134 -3.60 2.06 0.65
CA GLY A 134 -3.14 2.95 1.72
C GLY A 134 -2.44 4.22 1.22
N THR A 135 -2.72 4.66 -0.01
CA THR A 135 -2.03 5.81 -0.59
C THR A 135 -2.50 7.13 0.04
N GLY A 136 -1.55 8.00 0.43
CA GLY A 136 -1.86 9.32 1.01
C GLY A 136 -2.18 10.40 -0.03
N GLY A 137 -1.75 10.19 -1.28
CA GLY A 137 -1.93 11.14 -2.39
C GLY A 137 -3.23 10.96 -3.18
N ALA A 138 -3.15 11.24 -4.49
CA ALA A 138 -4.23 10.93 -5.42
C ALA A 138 -4.49 9.41 -5.44
N SER A 139 -5.68 9.02 -5.88
CA SER A 139 -5.96 7.64 -6.26
C SER A 139 -4.91 7.11 -7.25
N SER A 140 -4.73 5.80 -7.30
CA SER A 140 -3.74 5.16 -8.18
C SER A 140 -4.38 4.11 -9.06
N LEU A 141 -3.83 3.91 -10.26
CA LEU A 141 -4.22 2.83 -11.17
C LEU A 141 -5.74 2.86 -11.48
N ALA A 142 -6.43 1.76 -11.23
CA ALA A 142 -7.84 1.52 -11.55
C ALA A 142 -8.15 1.77 -13.03
N ASN A 143 -7.23 1.32 -13.87
CA ASN A 143 -7.31 1.42 -15.31
C ASN A 143 -8.35 0.46 -15.86
N PHE A 144 -8.97 0.87 -16.96
CA PHE A 144 -9.86 0.06 -17.77
C PHE A 144 -11.09 -0.48 -17.01
N PRO A 145 -11.82 0.35 -16.24
CA PRO A 145 -12.96 -0.16 -15.49
C PRO A 145 -14.00 -0.73 -16.45
N ILE A 146 -14.47 -1.94 -16.14
CA ILE A 146 -15.67 -2.49 -16.74
C ILE A 146 -16.90 -1.92 -16.05
N PHE A 147 -17.98 -1.76 -16.80
CA PHE A 147 -19.29 -1.43 -16.24
C PHE A 147 -20.36 -2.25 -16.96
N VAL A 148 -21.38 -2.66 -16.19
CA VAL A 148 -22.48 -3.50 -16.68
C VAL A 148 -23.79 -2.74 -16.52
N HIS A 149 -24.44 -2.44 -17.63
CA HIS A 149 -25.84 -2.01 -17.65
C HIS A 149 -26.72 -3.26 -17.79
N PRO A 150 -27.76 -3.45 -16.96
CA PRO A 150 -28.66 -4.60 -17.12
C PRO A 150 -29.56 -4.47 -18.37
N GLY A 151 -29.76 -3.23 -18.84
CA GLY A 151 -30.46 -2.89 -20.08
C GLY A 151 -30.30 -1.39 -20.36
N CYS A 152 -30.62 -0.96 -21.57
CA CYS A 152 -30.48 0.43 -22.00
C CYS A 152 -31.81 1.05 -22.40
N ASN A 153 -31.94 2.37 -22.25
CA ASN A 153 -33.19 3.07 -22.57
C ASN A 153 -33.65 2.81 -24.00
N ASN A 154 -34.94 2.49 -24.17
CA ASN A 154 -35.56 2.12 -25.44
C ASN A 154 -34.88 0.94 -26.15
N ASP A 155 -34.10 0.13 -25.42
CA ASP A 155 -33.31 -0.96 -25.99
C ASP A 155 -32.42 -0.48 -27.17
N THR A 156 -31.78 0.68 -26.99
CA THR A 156 -30.83 1.25 -27.95
C THR A 156 -29.49 1.54 -27.28
N VAL A 157 -28.38 1.35 -28.00
CA VAL A 157 -27.02 1.63 -27.46
C VAL A 157 -26.86 3.07 -26.97
N ASN A 158 -27.54 4.02 -27.62
CA ASN A 158 -27.50 5.43 -27.24
C ASN A 158 -28.48 5.79 -26.10
N GLY A 159 -29.20 4.80 -25.58
CA GLY A 159 -29.94 4.87 -24.35
C GLY A 159 -29.13 4.46 -23.11
N CYS A 160 -27.94 3.87 -23.31
CA CYS A 160 -27.00 3.57 -22.23
C CYS A 160 -26.25 4.83 -21.78
N VAL A 161 -25.83 4.87 -20.52
CA VAL A 161 -25.03 5.98 -19.98
C VAL A 161 -23.56 5.57 -19.93
N PHE A 162 -22.76 6.16 -20.83
CA PHE A 162 -21.32 5.89 -20.92
C PHE A 162 -20.46 6.75 -20.00
N PRO A 163 -20.68 8.06 -19.79
CA PRO A 163 -19.76 8.87 -18.97
C PRO A 163 -19.69 8.42 -17.50
N LYS A 164 -18.47 8.29 -16.94
CA LYS A 164 -18.22 7.84 -15.55
C LYS A 164 -18.98 8.66 -14.51
N SER A 165 -19.08 9.97 -14.71
CA SER A 165 -19.77 10.90 -13.80
C SER A 165 -21.30 10.82 -13.83
N GLN A 166 -21.89 10.11 -14.79
CA GLN A 166 -23.35 10.03 -14.97
C GLN A 166 -23.91 8.62 -14.74
N ARG A 167 -23.05 7.60 -14.78
CA ARG A 167 -23.43 6.18 -14.69
C ARG A 167 -23.33 5.58 -13.28
N SER A 168 -23.03 6.40 -12.28
CA SER A 168 -22.76 5.90 -10.93
C SER A 168 -24.02 5.29 -10.30
N VAL A 169 -23.89 4.12 -9.69
CA VAL A 169 -25.02 3.39 -9.08
C VAL A 169 -24.78 3.23 -7.58
N SER A 170 -25.80 3.50 -6.79
CA SER A 170 -25.74 3.33 -5.33
C SER A 170 -25.55 1.86 -4.95
N VAL A 171 -24.92 1.65 -3.80
CA VAL A 171 -24.70 0.32 -3.21
C VAL A 171 -25.92 -0.09 -2.39
N VAL A 172 -26.33 -1.36 -2.49
CA VAL A 172 -27.34 -1.94 -1.60
C VAL A 172 -26.75 -2.06 -0.19
N GLU A 173 -27.37 -1.42 0.80
CA GLU A 173 -26.89 -1.44 2.18
C GLU A 173 -26.73 -2.87 2.71
N GLY A 174 -25.57 -3.16 3.32
CA GLY A 174 -25.26 -4.49 3.88
C GLY A 174 -24.93 -5.58 2.84
N SER A 175 -24.88 -5.25 1.54
CA SER A 175 -24.55 -6.23 0.49
C SER A 175 -23.05 -6.49 0.31
N VAL A 176 -22.20 -5.65 0.90
CA VAL A 176 -20.75 -5.69 0.70
C VAL A 176 -20.13 -6.71 1.64
N SER A 177 -19.32 -7.61 1.09
CA SER A 177 -18.53 -8.56 1.86
C SER A 177 -17.18 -8.78 1.17
N ALA A 178 -16.11 -8.90 1.96
CA ALA A 178 -14.77 -9.16 1.46
C ALA A 178 -14.04 -10.16 2.36
N ARG A 179 -13.14 -10.94 1.77
CA ARG A 179 -12.19 -11.82 2.44
C ARG A 179 -11.00 -12.06 1.50
N PRO A 180 -9.85 -12.58 1.97
CA PRO A 180 -8.69 -12.70 1.10
C PRO A 180 -9.01 -13.51 -0.17
N GLY A 181 -8.79 -12.88 -1.33
CA GLY A 181 -9.09 -13.42 -2.66
C GLY A 181 -10.52 -13.18 -3.18
N TYR A 182 -11.43 -12.57 -2.41
CA TYR A 182 -12.83 -12.40 -2.79
C TYR A 182 -13.43 -11.06 -2.37
N PHE A 183 -14.25 -10.48 -3.25
CA PHE A 183 -15.08 -9.31 -2.95
C PHE A 183 -16.45 -9.46 -3.59
N THR A 184 -17.51 -9.02 -2.90
CA THR A 184 -18.86 -8.92 -3.46
C THR A 184 -19.56 -7.63 -3.07
N ILE A 185 -20.43 -7.17 -3.96
CA ILE A 185 -21.23 -5.96 -3.80
C ILE A 185 -22.53 -6.05 -4.58
N GLY A 186 -23.63 -5.65 -3.95
CA GLY A 186 -24.93 -5.46 -4.60
C GLY A 186 -25.14 -4.00 -4.98
N LEU A 187 -25.68 -3.76 -6.18
CA LEU A 187 -26.00 -2.44 -6.70
C LEU A 187 -27.52 -2.24 -6.76
N GLU A 188 -27.99 -1.00 -6.56
CA GLU A 188 -29.42 -0.66 -6.66
C GLU A 188 -30.00 -0.90 -8.06
N SER A 189 -29.14 -1.05 -9.08
CA SER A 189 -29.52 -1.48 -10.44
C SER A 189 -29.96 -2.94 -10.54
N GLY A 190 -29.99 -3.68 -9.42
CA GLY A 190 -30.37 -5.09 -9.38
C GLY A 190 -29.24 -6.06 -9.77
N ILE A 191 -28.02 -5.56 -9.93
CA ILE A 191 -26.83 -6.36 -10.24
C ILE A 191 -26.07 -6.67 -8.95
N THR A 192 -25.72 -7.93 -8.75
CA THR A 192 -24.72 -8.35 -7.75
C THR A 192 -23.44 -8.73 -8.48
N ALA A 193 -22.31 -8.16 -8.06
CA ALA A 193 -21.00 -8.50 -8.57
C ALA A 193 -20.25 -9.36 -7.54
N GLU A 194 -19.66 -10.45 -7.99
CA GLU A 194 -18.68 -11.25 -7.24
C GLU A 194 -17.35 -11.21 -7.99
N ILE A 195 -16.26 -11.04 -7.26
CA ILE A 195 -14.93 -10.77 -7.82
C ILE A 195 -13.92 -11.72 -7.17
N THR A 196 -13.09 -12.35 -8.00
CA THR A 196 -11.88 -13.08 -7.59
C THR A 196 -10.73 -12.74 -8.55
N ALA A 197 -9.50 -13.11 -8.22
CA ALA A 197 -8.33 -12.82 -9.05
C ALA A 197 -7.28 -13.95 -9.02
N SER A 198 -6.52 -14.04 -10.11
CA SER A 198 -5.20 -14.70 -10.19
C SER A 198 -4.10 -13.64 -10.28
N ASN A 199 -2.86 -14.00 -10.67
CA ASN A 199 -1.75 -13.05 -10.61
C ASN A 199 -1.92 -11.85 -11.56
N HIS A 200 -2.34 -12.08 -12.80
CA HIS A 200 -2.48 -11.04 -13.84
C HIS A 200 -3.91 -10.90 -14.36
N THR A 201 -4.86 -11.64 -13.79
CA THR A 201 -6.22 -11.76 -14.32
C THR A 201 -7.27 -11.58 -13.23
N ALA A 202 -8.25 -10.74 -13.49
CA ALA A 202 -9.44 -10.57 -12.67
C ALA A 202 -10.63 -11.33 -13.28
N LEU A 203 -11.45 -11.94 -12.43
CA LEU A 203 -12.66 -12.65 -12.84
C LEU A 203 -13.87 -12.10 -12.09
N TYR A 204 -14.86 -11.65 -12.86
CA TYR A 204 -16.10 -11.07 -12.37
C TYR A 204 -17.26 -11.97 -12.72
N LYS A 205 -18.18 -12.14 -11.79
CA LYS A 205 -19.46 -12.81 -12.00
C LYS A 205 -20.58 -11.84 -11.64
N PHE A 206 -21.36 -11.45 -12.63
CA PHE A 206 -22.50 -10.56 -12.47
C PHE A 206 -23.79 -11.37 -12.49
N THR A 207 -24.56 -11.27 -11.40
CA THR A 207 -25.87 -11.91 -11.27
C THR A 207 -26.97 -10.84 -11.33
N PHE A 208 -27.98 -11.07 -12.16
CA PHE A 208 -29.09 -10.13 -12.38
C PHE A 208 -30.33 -10.57 -11.62
N SER A 209 -30.75 -9.76 -10.65
CA SER A 209 -31.94 -10.02 -9.83
C SER A 209 -33.25 -9.60 -10.51
N ASP A 210 -34.39 -9.91 -9.89
CA ASP A 210 -35.72 -9.72 -10.50
C ASP A 210 -36.06 -8.27 -10.87
N ASN A 211 -35.44 -7.30 -10.20
CA ASN A 211 -35.60 -5.86 -10.42
C ASN A 211 -34.49 -5.27 -11.30
N ALA A 212 -33.61 -6.09 -11.89
CA ALA A 212 -32.54 -5.66 -12.79
C ALA A 212 -33.07 -5.23 -14.17
N THR A 213 -34.03 -4.30 -14.20
CA THR A 213 -34.55 -3.67 -15.42
C THR A 213 -34.12 -2.21 -15.40
N GLY A 214 -32.80 -1.99 -15.45
CA GLY A 214 -32.16 -0.67 -15.41
C GLY A 214 -32.57 0.22 -14.23
N ASP A 215 -32.00 1.44 -14.16
CA ASP A 215 -32.44 2.43 -13.17
C ASP A 215 -33.95 2.71 -13.32
N ALA A 216 -34.57 3.37 -12.34
CA ALA A 216 -35.99 3.78 -12.38
C ALA A 216 -36.40 4.68 -13.58
N VAL A 217 -35.48 4.97 -14.51
CA VAL A 217 -35.68 5.71 -15.77
C VAL A 217 -35.59 4.79 -17.01
N VAL A 218 -35.10 3.56 -16.88
CA VAL A 218 -34.76 2.63 -17.97
C VAL A 218 -35.79 1.51 -18.08
N ASP A 219 -36.76 1.68 -18.97
CA ASP A 219 -37.72 0.63 -19.33
C ASP A 219 -37.18 -0.16 -20.54
N GLY A 220 -37.02 -1.49 -20.42
CA GLY A 220 -36.45 -2.35 -21.46
C GLY A 220 -36.24 -3.82 -21.04
N PRO A 221 -35.94 -4.72 -22.00
CA PRO A 221 -35.59 -6.11 -21.71
C PRO A 221 -34.27 -6.21 -20.92
N LEU A 222 -34.07 -7.32 -20.20
CA LEU A 222 -32.80 -7.65 -19.55
C LEU A 222 -31.80 -8.07 -20.63
N SER A 223 -31.21 -7.10 -21.32
CA SER A 223 -30.21 -7.26 -22.39
C SER A 223 -28.92 -6.56 -21.97
N PRO A 224 -28.05 -7.23 -21.19
CA PRO A 224 -26.92 -6.57 -20.56
C PRO A 224 -25.95 -5.99 -21.59
N LEU A 225 -25.45 -4.78 -21.32
CA LEU A 225 -24.34 -4.20 -22.06
C LEU A 225 -23.14 -4.07 -21.12
N VAL A 226 -22.05 -4.71 -21.48
CA VAL A 226 -20.77 -4.57 -20.78
C VAL A 226 -19.83 -3.73 -21.63
N PHE A 227 -19.20 -2.73 -21.03
CA PHE A 227 -18.21 -1.91 -21.71
C PHE A 227 -16.95 -1.75 -20.87
N VAL A 228 -15.82 -1.53 -21.55
CA VAL A 228 -14.54 -1.19 -20.93
C VAL A 228 -14.23 0.26 -21.26
N ASP A 229 -13.99 1.08 -20.25
CA ASP A 229 -13.66 2.49 -20.38
C ASP A 229 -12.14 2.68 -20.51
N LEU A 230 -11.66 3.48 -21.46
CA LEU A 230 -10.24 3.84 -21.57
C LEU A 230 -9.87 4.93 -20.56
N THR A 231 -10.17 4.74 -19.29
CA THR A 231 -9.81 5.67 -18.21
C THR A 231 -9.13 4.94 -17.07
N ASP A 232 -8.47 5.72 -16.23
CA ASP A 232 -7.95 5.39 -14.92
C ASP A 232 -8.70 6.20 -13.86
N LEU A 233 -8.62 5.79 -12.60
CA LEU A 233 -9.33 6.48 -11.51
C LEU A 233 -8.89 7.94 -11.32
N PRO A 234 -7.59 8.28 -11.44
CA PRO A 234 -7.11 9.67 -11.44
C PRO A 234 -7.47 10.49 -12.67
N GLN A 235 -8.05 9.89 -13.71
CA GLN A 235 -8.41 10.55 -14.97
C GLN A 235 -7.19 11.16 -15.69
N THR A 236 -6.08 10.43 -15.73
CA THR A 236 -4.80 10.88 -16.30
C THR A 236 -4.50 10.36 -17.71
N ARG A 237 -5.39 9.55 -18.32
CA ARG A 237 -5.17 9.01 -19.68
C ARG A 237 -4.62 10.07 -20.63
N LYS A 238 -3.42 9.80 -21.15
CA LYS A 238 -2.79 10.52 -22.25
C LYS A 238 -3.28 9.98 -23.59
N ASN A 239 -2.99 8.72 -23.88
CA ASN A 239 -3.38 8.06 -25.13
C ASN A 239 -4.16 6.79 -24.83
N GLY A 240 -5.00 6.35 -25.77
CA GLY A 240 -5.69 5.07 -25.64
C GLY A 240 -6.16 4.50 -26.97
N THR A 241 -6.12 3.18 -27.08
CA THR A 241 -6.70 2.43 -28.19
C THR A 241 -7.52 1.27 -27.64
N ALA A 242 -8.64 0.97 -28.28
CA ALA A 242 -9.42 -0.22 -27.97
C ALA A 242 -10.01 -0.82 -29.25
N SER A 243 -10.21 -2.13 -29.23
CA SER A 243 -10.89 -2.88 -30.28
C SER A 243 -11.78 -3.95 -29.67
N VAL A 244 -12.88 -4.25 -30.36
CA VAL A 244 -13.79 -5.34 -30.01
C VAL A 244 -13.97 -6.28 -31.20
N ASP A 245 -13.88 -7.58 -30.95
CA ASP A 245 -14.17 -8.59 -31.95
C ASP A 245 -15.69 -8.75 -32.13
N ALA A 246 -16.14 -8.78 -33.39
CA ALA A 246 -17.58 -8.77 -33.70
C ALA A 246 -18.29 -10.10 -33.37
N GLU A 247 -17.57 -11.22 -33.37
CA GLU A 247 -18.15 -12.55 -33.20
C GLU A 247 -18.07 -13.03 -31.74
N THR A 248 -16.91 -12.80 -31.11
CA THR A 248 -16.60 -13.26 -29.75
C THR A 248 -16.87 -12.20 -28.69
N GLY A 249 -16.99 -10.93 -29.08
CA GLY A 249 -17.13 -9.81 -28.14
C GLY A 249 -15.87 -9.53 -27.33
N ARG A 250 -14.75 -10.20 -27.62
CA ARG A 250 -13.46 -9.96 -26.95
C ARG A 250 -13.08 -8.49 -27.13
N MET A 251 -12.81 -7.81 -26.02
CA MET A 251 -12.33 -6.43 -26.02
C MET A 251 -10.85 -6.41 -25.63
N THR A 252 -10.04 -5.70 -26.40
CA THR A 252 -8.63 -5.47 -26.09
C THR A 252 -8.32 -3.99 -26.17
N GLY A 253 -7.41 -3.52 -25.34
CA GLY A 253 -6.99 -2.14 -25.42
C GLY A 253 -5.69 -1.83 -24.72
N THR A 254 -5.26 -0.60 -24.93
CA THR A 254 -4.01 -0.01 -24.46
C THR A 254 -4.30 1.40 -23.99
N GLY A 255 -3.61 1.83 -22.95
CA GLY A 255 -3.69 3.20 -22.45
C GLY A 255 -2.37 3.63 -21.82
N THR A 256 -2.02 4.91 -21.99
CA THR A 256 -0.87 5.53 -21.33
C THR A 256 -1.36 6.49 -20.26
N PHE A 257 -0.82 6.39 -19.05
CA PHE A 257 -1.30 7.05 -17.84
C PHE A 257 -0.14 7.63 -17.02
N ASN A 258 -0.46 8.51 -16.07
CA ASN A 258 0.51 9.03 -15.12
C ASN A 258 0.56 8.15 -13.86
N PRO A 259 1.71 8.01 -13.18
CA PRO A 259 1.74 7.47 -11.83
C PRO A 259 1.00 8.40 -10.86
N SER A 260 0.43 7.86 -9.79
CA SER A 260 -0.28 8.67 -8.77
C SER A 260 0.66 9.49 -7.90
N PHE A 261 1.92 9.08 -7.79
CA PHE A 261 2.98 9.75 -7.05
C PHE A 261 4.34 9.43 -7.68
N GLY A 262 4.77 10.28 -8.59
CA GLY A 262 6.06 10.14 -9.26
C GLY A 262 6.14 10.94 -10.55
N PHE A 263 7.20 10.67 -11.31
CA PHE A 263 7.48 11.30 -12.59
C PHE A 263 7.49 10.29 -13.74
N GLY A 264 6.89 10.67 -14.86
CA GLY A 264 6.84 9.86 -16.08
C GLY A 264 5.43 9.40 -16.42
N THR A 265 5.36 8.36 -17.25
CA THR A 265 4.12 7.73 -17.69
C THR A 265 4.34 6.25 -17.90
N TYR A 266 3.30 5.45 -17.69
CA TYR A 266 3.33 4.02 -17.99
C TYR A 266 2.23 3.65 -18.97
N THR A 267 2.41 2.51 -19.65
CA THR A 267 1.41 1.95 -20.56
C THR A 267 0.92 0.63 -20.03
N LEU A 268 -0.39 0.45 -19.96
CA LEU A 268 -1.03 -0.79 -19.54
C LEU A 268 -1.96 -1.29 -20.66
N HIS A 269 -2.10 -2.60 -20.73
CA HIS A 269 -2.92 -3.31 -21.70
C HIS A 269 -3.92 -4.22 -20.99
N TYR A 270 -5.08 -4.39 -21.60
CA TYR A 270 -6.11 -5.32 -21.11
C TYR A 270 -6.64 -6.21 -22.22
N CYS A 271 -7.20 -7.35 -21.81
CA CYS A 271 -7.99 -8.26 -22.64
C CYS A 271 -9.19 -8.77 -21.84
N ALA A 272 -10.40 -8.43 -22.27
CA ALA A 272 -11.65 -8.82 -21.63
C ALA A 272 -12.44 -9.82 -22.50
N ASP A 273 -12.74 -10.98 -21.93
CA ASP A 273 -13.55 -12.04 -22.52
C ASP A 273 -14.83 -12.30 -21.70
N PHE A 274 -15.83 -12.91 -22.35
CA PHE A 274 -17.18 -13.06 -21.81
C PHE A 274 -17.69 -14.50 -21.86
N LYS A 275 -18.51 -14.87 -20.87
CA LYS A 275 -19.28 -16.13 -20.83
C LYS A 275 -20.63 -15.87 -20.14
N GLY A 276 -21.74 -16.34 -20.72
CA GLY A 276 -23.06 -16.27 -20.05
C GLY A 276 -24.23 -15.76 -20.87
N GLY A 277 -24.06 -15.41 -22.15
CA GLY A 277 -25.19 -15.02 -23.00
C GLY A 277 -24.82 -14.88 -24.48
N PRO A 278 -25.78 -14.92 -25.41
CA PRO A 278 -25.53 -14.72 -26.83
C PRO A 278 -25.28 -13.24 -27.14
N ILE A 279 -24.20 -12.95 -27.85
CA ILE A 279 -23.84 -11.58 -28.27
C ILE A 279 -24.85 -11.10 -29.32
N ARG A 280 -25.40 -9.91 -29.07
CA ARG A 280 -26.31 -9.19 -29.96
C ARG A 280 -25.55 -8.26 -30.89
N ASP A 281 -24.68 -7.43 -30.31
CA ASP A 281 -23.92 -6.41 -31.04
C ASP A 281 -22.66 -6.03 -30.27
N THR A 282 -21.70 -5.43 -30.96
CA THR A 282 -20.47 -4.92 -30.36
C THR A 282 -20.13 -3.58 -30.98
N GLY A 283 -19.31 -2.78 -30.32
CA GLY A 283 -18.82 -1.57 -30.95
C GLY A 283 -18.02 -0.68 -30.02
N VAL A 284 -18.02 0.61 -30.35
CA VAL A 284 -17.28 1.62 -29.61
C VAL A 284 -18.22 2.69 -29.08
N PHE A 285 -17.80 3.34 -28.01
CA PHE A 285 -18.42 4.57 -27.53
C PHE A 285 -17.39 5.69 -27.45
N ILE A 286 -17.88 6.92 -27.64
CA ILE A 286 -17.11 8.14 -27.39
C ILE A 286 -18.06 9.22 -26.89
N ASN A 287 -17.60 10.01 -25.91
CA ASN A 287 -18.39 11.00 -25.21
C ASN A 287 -19.65 10.38 -24.57
N THR A 288 -20.82 10.61 -25.17
CA THR A 288 -22.13 10.15 -24.68
C THR A 288 -22.80 9.17 -25.64
N ARG A 289 -22.11 8.77 -26.72
CA ARG A 289 -22.73 8.04 -27.83
C ARG A 289 -21.98 6.75 -28.13
N GLY A 290 -22.75 5.70 -28.40
CA GLY A 290 -22.26 4.42 -28.89
C GLY A 290 -22.69 4.15 -30.32
N SER A 291 -21.89 3.37 -31.03
CA SER A 291 -22.18 2.89 -32.38
C SER A 291 -21.63 1.48 -32.55
N SER A 292 -22.27 0.66 -33.37
CA SER A 292 -21.78 -0.70 -33.68
C SER A 292 -20.64 -0.71 -34.68
N GLU A 293 -20.45 0.41 -35.38
CA GLU A 293 -19.29 0.67 -36.24
C GLU A 293 -18.70 2.06 -35.92
N PRO A 294 -17.36 2.19 -35.86
CA PRO A 294 -16.34 1.16 -36.08
C PRO A 294 -16.20 0.17 -34.91
N LYS A 295 -15.45 -0.92 -35.11
CA LYS A 295 -15.05 -1.90 -34.08
C LYS A 295 -13.77 -1.55 -33.32
N ASN A 296 -13.17 -0.41 -33.63
CA ASN A 296 -11.97 0.09 -32.96
C ASN A 296 -12.04 1.60 -32.75
N ILE A 297 -11.33 2.08 -31.75
CA ILE A 297 -11.25 3.48 -31.40
C ILE A 297 -9.83 3.84 -30.95
N THR A 298 -9.41 5.05 -31.32
CA THR A 298 -8.17 5.66 -30.86
C THR A 298 -8.50 7.04 -30.31
N VAL A 299 -8.01 7.32 -29.11
CA VAL A 299 -8.09 8.62 -28.43
C VAL A 299 -6.68 9.09 -28.09
N GLN A 300 -6.43 10.37 -28.32
CA GLN A 300 -5.15 11.02 -28.05
C GLN A 300 -5.31 12.01 -26.90
N GLU A 301 -4.18 12.52 -26.43
CA GLU A 301 -4.18 13.60 -25.44
C GLU A 301 -4.85 14.83 -26.06
N ASP A 302 -5.78 15.40 -25.30
CA ASP A 302 -6.51 16.60 -25.68
C ASP A 302 -6.56 17.58 -24.50
N ASN A 303 -7.24 18.71 -24.69
CA ASN A 303 -7.37 19.73 -23.66
C ASN A 303 -8.64 19.52 -22.79
N ASN A 304 -9.21 18.31 -22.76
CA ASN A 304 -10.31 17.98 -21.85
C ASN A 304 -9.75 17.55 -20.49
N SER A 305 -10.36 18.05 -19.42
CA SER A 305 -10.12 17.62 -18.05
C SER A 305 -11.48 17.49 -17.37
N PRO A 306 -11.96 16.25 -17.11
CA PRO A 306 -11.31 14.97 -17.37
C PRO A 306 -11.19 14.59 -18.86
N PRO A 307 -10.36 13.58 -19.22
CA PRO A 307 -10.29 13.03 -20.57
C PRO A 307 -11.68 12.61 -21.09
N ILE A 308 -11.89 12.75 -22.40
CA ILE A 308 -13.15 12.35 -23.04
C ILE A 308 -13.45 10.85 -22.79
N PRO A 309 -14.67 10.48 -22.36
CA PRO A 309 -15.06 9.08 -22.22
C PRO A 309 -14.94 8.37 -23.57
N ALA A 310 -14.31 7.20 -23.60
CA ALA A 310 -14.15 6.41 -24.81
C ALA A 310 -13.86 4.95 -24.47
N GLY A 311 -14.25 4.03 -25.34
CA GLY A 311 -13.97 2.62 -25.13
C GLY A 311 -14.77 1.72 -26.06
N THR A 312 -14.86 0.45 -25.68
CA THR A 312 -15.55 -0.60 -26.43
C THR A 312 -16.67 -1.20 -25.61
N TYR A 313 -17.67 -1.78 -26.27
CA TYR A 313 -18.74 -2.52 -25.62
C TYR A 313 -19.06 -3.83 -26.33
N THR A 314 -19.56 -4.77 -25.54
CA THR A 314 -20.22 -6.00 -25.98
C THR A 314 -21.62 -6.02 -25.39
N TRP A 315 -22.62 -6.10 -26.27
CA TRP A 315 -24.03 -6.09 -25.92
C TRP A 315 -24.61 -7.48 -26.13
N PHE A 316 -25.22 -8.02 -25.08
CA PHE A 316 -25.86 -9.33 -25.10
C PHE A 316 -27.33 -9.22 -25.51
N SER A 317 -27.86 -10.29 -26.07
CA SER A 317 -29.30 -10.42 -26.27
C SER A 317 -29.99 -10.60 -24.92
N GLU A 318 -31.31 -10.61 -24.92
CA GLU A 318 -32.10 -10.85 -23.71
C GLU A 318 -31.68 -12.17 -23.05
N ILE A 319 -31.37 -12.11 -21.75
CA ILE A 319 -31.00 -13.24 -20.90
C ILE A 319 -32.12 -13.54 -19.90
N GLU A 320 -32.17 -14.76 -19.38
CA GLU A 320 -33.14 -15.12 -18.34
C GLU A 320 -32.74 -14.51 -16.98
N LYS A 321 -33.74 -14.26 -16.14
CA LYS A 321 -33.50 -13.74 -14.78
C LYS A 321 -32.74 -14.77 -13.95
N GLY A 322 -31.79 -14.29 -13.15
CA GLY A 322 -30.90 -15.15 -12.37
C GLY A 322 -29.77 -15.80 -13.20
N GLU A 323 -29.69 -15.54 -14.52
CA GLU A 323 -28.51 -15.92 -15.30
C GLU A 323 -27.30 -15.08 -14.87
N GLU A 324 -26.12 -15.68 -15.03
CA GLU A 324 -24.84 -15.11 -14.66
C GLU A 324 -24.06 -14.70 -15.91
N LEU A 325 -23.52 -13.49 -15.91
CA LEU A 325 -22.56 -13.04 -16.91
C LEU A 325 -21.18 -12.97 -16.27
N THR A 326 -20.24 -13.77 -16.78
CA THR A 326 -18.85 -13.79 -16.32
C THR A 326 -17.98 -12.97 -17.26
N VAL A 327 -17.11 -12.12 -16.69
CA VAL A 327 -16.11 -11.34 -17.42
C VAL A 327 -14.73 -11.70 -16.89
N ARG A 328 -13.83 -12.14 -17.76
CA ARG A 328 -12.43 -12.41 -17.44
C ARG A 328 -11.57 -11.32 -18.06
N VAL A 329 -10.81 -10.60 -17.24
CA VAL A 329 -9.96 -9.49 -17.70
C VAL A 329 -8.50 -9.77 -17.35
N GLY A 330 -7.70 -10.05 -18.38
CA GLY A 330 -6.25 -10.15 -18.27
C GLY A 330 -5.56 -8.82 -18.46
N LEU A 331 -4.39 -8.68 -17.83
CA LEU A 331 -3.60 -7.47 -17.82
C LEU A 331 -2.16 -7.75 -18.26
N SER A 332 -1.53 -6.74 -18.83
CA SER A 332 -0.09 -6.77 -19.12
C SER A 332 0.46 -5.36 -19.30
N PHE A 333 1.71 -5.14 -18.89
CA PHE A 333 2.47 -3.93 -19.23
C PHE A 333 3.25 -4.07 -20.55
N ILE A 334 3.20 -5.24 -21.20
CA ILE A 334 3.93 -5.54 -22.43
C ILE A 334 3.07 -5.35 -23.69
N SER A 335 1.92 -6.02 -23.77
CA SER A 335 1.03 -5.91 -24.94
C SER A 335 -0.39 -6.46 -24.68
N PRO A 336 -1.38 -6.10 -25.53
CA PRO A 336 -2.72 -6.69 -25.46
C PRO A 336 -2.72 -8.21 -25.68
N GLU A 337 -1.84 -8.73 -26.55
CA GLU A 337 -1.71 -10.17 -26.78
C GLU A 337 -1.17 -10.90 -25.55
N LYS A 338 -0.22 -10.30 -24.82
CA LYS A 338 0.27 -10.83 -23.55
C LYS A 338 -0.81 -10.81 -22.49
N ALA A 339 -1.60 -9.74 -22.41
CA ALA A 339 -2.77 -9.66 -21.53
C ALA A 339 -3.79 -10.79 -21.80
N CYS A 340 -4.11 -11.08 -23.07
CA CYS A 340 -4.97 -12.21 -23.41
C CYS A 340 -4.35 -13.56 -23.03
N LYS A 341 -3.05 -13.75 -23.29
CA LYS A 341 -2.34 -14.99 -22.92
C LYS A 341 -2.33 -15.23 -21.42
N ASN A 342 -2.10 -14.17 -20.63
CA ASN A 342 -2.15 -14.26 -19.18
C ASN A 342 -3.56 -14.71 -18.72
N ALA A 343 -4.62 -14.08 -19.23
CA ALA A 343 -6.01 -14.48 -18.91
C ALA A 343 -6.33 -15.93 -19.27
N GLU A 344 -5.98 -16.34 -20.49
CA GLU A 344 -6.26 -17.68 -21.00
C GLU A 344 -5.44 -18.76 -20.28
N ALA A 345 -4.22 -18.45 -19.86
CA ALA A 345 -3.36 -19.39 -19.14
C ALA A 345 -3.79 -19.56 -17.67
N GLU A 346 -4.16 -18.46 -17.01
CA GLU A 346 -4.47 -18.47 -15.58
C GLU A 346 -5.89 -18.94 -15.28
N ILE A 347 -6.87 -18.60 -16.13
CA ILE A 347 -8.29 -18.91 -15.90
C ILE A 347 -8.94 -19.43 -17.20
N PRO A 348 -8.51 -20.57 -17.77
CA PRO A 348 -8.90 -21.01 -19.12
C PRO A 348 -10.41 -21.23 -19.32
N ASP A 349 -11.14 -21.65 -18.28
CA ASP A 349 -12.52 -22.17 -18.35
C ASP A 349 -13.58 -21.26 -17.70
N PHE A 350 -13.15 -20.11 -17.17
CA PHE A 350 -13.97 -19.16 -16.39
C PHE A 350 -14.55 -19.78 -15.11
N SER A 351 -13.89 -20.78 -14.51
CA SER A 351 -14.35 -21.37 -13.26
C SER A 351 -14.13 -20.43 -12.07
N PHE A 352 -15.18 -19.70 -11.68
CA PHE A 352 -15.11 -18.78 -10.53
C PHE A 352 -14.71 -19.49 -9.24
N GLN A 353 -15.28 -20.66 -8.99
CA GLN A 353 -15.01 -21.43 -7.78
C GLN A 353 -13.56 -21.95 -7.73
N ASP A 354 -13.02 -22.41 -8.85
CA ASP A 354 -11.64 -22.92 -8.86
C ASP A 354 -10.61 -21.78 -8.76
N THR A 355 -10.86 -20.64 -9.41
CA THR A 355 -10.03 -19.44 -9.24
C THR A 355 -10.05 -18.95 -7.79
N LEU A 356 -11.24 -18.87 -7.19
CA LEU A 356 -11.38 -18.47 -5.79
C LEU A 356 -10.68 -19.45 -4.85
N ALA A 357 -10.91 -20.75 -4.99
CA ALA A 357 -10.23 -21.76 -4.17
C ALA A 357 -8.70 -21.69 -4.29
N THR A 358 -8.18 -21.35 -5.47
CA THR A 358 -6.75 -21.13 -5.70
C THR A 358 -6.25 -19.90 -4.93
N ALA A 359 -7.00 -18.79 -4.97
CA ALA A 359 -6.66 -17.57 -4.22
C ALA A 359 -6.70 -17.78 -2.71
N GLU A 360 -7.75 -18.44 -2.20
CA GLU A 360 -7.88 -18.79 -0.79
C GLU A 360 -6.73 -19.66 -0.30
N LYS A 361 -6.34 -20.65 -1.10
CA LYS A 361 -5.22 -21.53 -0.78
C LYS A 361 -3.91 -20.74 -0.66
N ALA A 362 -3.63 -19.85 -1.63
CA ALA A 362 -2.43 -19.02 -1.59
C ALA A 362 -2.39 -18.13 -0.33
N TRP A 363 -3.53 -17.56 0.08
CA TRP A 363 -3.62 -16.77 1.30
C TRP A 363 -3.44 -17.62 2.56
N LYS A 364 -4.09 -18.78 2.65
CA LYS A 364 -3.91 -19.71 3.78
C LYS A 364 -2.45 -20.11 3.95
N GLU A 365 -1.77 -20.48 2.86
CA GLU A 365 -0.34 -20.83 2.90
C GLU A 365 0.55 -19.69 3.44
N LYS A 366 0.21 -18.42 3.16
CA LYS A 366 0.95 -17.26 3.71
C LYS A 366 0.61 -16.97 5.17
N LEU A 367 -0.63 -17.20 5.61
CA LEU A 367 -1.09 -16.87 6.96
C LEU A 367 -0.79 -18.00 7.97
N ASP A 368 -0.81 -19.26 7.54
CA ASP A 368 -0.61 -20.45 8.38
C ASP A 368 0.84 -20.59 8.89
N VAL A 369 1.75 -19.69 8.49
CA VAL A 369 3.11 -19.59 9.06
C VAL A 369 3.12 -18.99 10.47
N ILE A 370 2.00 -18.40 10.91
CA ILE A 370 1.80 -17.82 12.24
C ILE A 370 0.70 -18.61 12.96
N GLU A 371 0.93 -18.94 14.24
CA GLU A 371 -0.07 -19.57 15.11
C GLU A 371 -0.29 -18.68 16.34
N ILE A 372 -1.55 -18.40 16.67
CA ILE A 372 -1.93 -17.63 17.87
C ILE A 372 -2.67 -18.55 18.83
N ASP A 373 -2.07 -18.79 20.01
CA ASP A 373 -2.81 -19.35 21.15
C ASP A 373 -3.55 -18.21 21.87
N ALA A 374 -4.78 -17.97 21.45
CA ALA A 374 -5.66 -16.96 22.01
C ALA A 374 -6.17 -17.32 23.43
N GLY A 375 -5.92 -18.55 23.90
CA GLY A 375 -6.49 -19.11 25.12
C GLY A 375 -8.03 -19.23 25.08
N THR A 376 -8.60 -19.97 26.04
CA THR A 376 -10.08 -20.03 26.24
C THR A 376 -10.61 -18.85 27.08
N SER A 377 -9.76 -17.87 27.35
CA SER A 377 -10.02 -16.75 28.22
C SER A 377 -10.84 -15.69 27.49
N THR A 378 -12.16 -15.77 27.62
CA THR A 378 -13.08 -14.63 27.35
C THR A 378 -12.88 -13.45 28.31
N ASN A 379 -11.92 -13.54 29.23
CA ASN A 379 -11.53 -12.44 30.10
C ASN A 379 -10.59 -11.51 29.32
N SER A 380 -11.22 -10.57 28.63
CA SER A 380 -10.65 -9.31 28.20
C SER A 380 -9.94 -8.64 29.38
N THR A 381 -8.62 -8.79 29.47
CA THR A 381 -7.80 -7.84 30.24
C THR A 381 -7.82 -6.51 29.50
N GLY A 382 -8.89 -5.75 29.73
CA GLY A 382 -9.14 -4.44 29.11
C GLY A 382 -10.14 -4.47 27.96
N GLY A 383 -11.42 -4.75 28.22
CA GLY A 383 -12.58 -4.31 27.42
C GLY A 383 -12.70 -4.70 25.93
N VAL A 384 -11.68 -5.27 25.30
CA VAL A 384 -11.64 -5.63 23.87
C VAL A 384 -11.76 -7.15 23.72
N ASP A 385 -12.62 -7.59 22.79
CA ASP A 385 -12.84 -9.01 22.50
C ASP A 385 -11.60 -9.63 21.83
N ILE A 386 -11.28 -10.90 22.17
CA ILE A 386 -10.12 -11.59 21.58
C ILE A 386 -10.28 -11.82 20.08
N ASN A 387 -11.50 -12.00 19.59
CA ASN A 387 -11.75 -12.11 18.15
C ASN A 387 -11.51 -10.76 17.46
N ASP A 388 -11.89 -9.64 18.07
CA ASP A 388 -11.60 -8.31 17.53
C ASP A 388 -10.08 -8.10 17.41
N LEU A 389 -9.30 -8.51 18.42
CA LEU A 389 -7.83 -8.44 18.37
C LEU A 389 -7.26 -9.35 17.26
N GLN A 390 -7.76 -10.57 17.13
CA GLN A 390 -7.34 -11.46 16.05
C GLN A 390 -7.70 -10.90 14.67
N THR A 391 -8.91 -10.34 14.50
CA THR A 391 -9.31 -9.69 13.26
C THR A 391 -8.40 -8.51 12.92
N ILE A 392 -8.07 -7.65 13.89
CA ILE A 392 -7.12 -6.54 13.66
C ILE A 392 -5.73 -7.06 13.28
N PHE A 393 -5.22 -8.05 14.02
CA PHE A 393 -3.90 -8.64 13.77
C PHE A 393 -3.82 -9.26 12.38
N TRP A 394 -4.72 -10.18 12.04
CA TRP A 394 -4.71 -10.91 10.78
C TRP A 394 -4.99 -10.00 9.58
N SER A 395 -5.83 -8.97 9.75
CA SER A 395 -6.02 -7.94 8.73
C SER A 395 -4.75 -7.11 8.50
N GLY A 396 -3.96 -6.86 9.55
CA GLY A 396 -2.64 -6.23 9.43
C GLY A 396 -1.64 -7.11 8.68
N VAL A 397 -1.56 -8.40 9.02
CA VAL A 397 -0.70 -9.38 8.32
C VAL A 397 -1.06 -9.48 6.84
N TYR A 398 -2.36 -9.58 6.52
CA TYR A 398 -2.85 -9.56 5.15
C TYR A 398 -2.36 -8.32 4.38
N ARG A 399 -2.47 -7.12 4.98
CA ARG A 399 -2.05 -5.87 4.33
C ARG A 399 -0.54 -5.77 4.12
N ALA A 400 0.26 -6.37 4.98
CA ALA A 400 1.71 -6.44 4.78
C ALA A 400 2.11 -7.28 3.55
N MET A 401 1.18 -8.07 3.00
CA MET A 401 1.43 -9.00 1.90
C MET A 401 0.68 -8.65 0.61
N ILE A 402 0.14 -7.43 0.47
CA ILE A 402 -0.47 -6.96 -0.79
C ILE A 402 0.35 -5.88 -1.50
N SER A 403 1.43 -5.38 -0.89
CA SER A 403 2.37 -4.40 -1.44
C SER A 403 3.79 -4.69 -0.93
N PRO A 404 4.86 -4.53 -1.73
CA PRO A 404 4.88 -4.20 -3.17
C PRO A 404 4.24 -5.29 -4.04
N GLN A 405 4.08 -5.04 -5.34
CA GLN A 405 3.39 -5.95 -6.27
C GLN A 405 4.38 -6.70 -7.16
N ASP A 406 4.18 -8.00 -7.34
CA ASP A 406 4.98 -8.88 -8.20
C ASP A 406 4.55 -8.71 -9.66
N TYR A 407 5.37 -7.99 -10.42
CA TYR A 407 5.24 -7.74 -11.85
C TYR A 407 6.27 -8.58 -12.65
N THR A 408 6.72 -9.71 -12.11
CA THR A 408 7.71 -10.56 -12.77
C THR A 408 7.19 -11.02 -14.14
N GLY A 409 7.98 -10.76 -15.19
CA GLY A 409 7.60 -11.03 -16.59
C GLY A 409 6.70 -9.95 -17.23
N GLU A 410 6.46 -8.85 -16.52
CA GLU A 410 5.66 -7.69 -16.97
C GLU A 410 6.47 -6.38 -16.92
N ASN A 411 7.80 -6.44 -16.98
CA ASN A 411 8.64 -5.23 -17.09
C ASN A 411 8.91 -4.88 -18.57
N PRO A 412 8.40 -3.76 -19.11
CA PRO A 412 8.68 -3.31 -20.47
C PRO A 412 9.93 -2.43 -20.59
N LEU A 413 10.56 -2.04 -19.49
CA LEU A 413 11.61 -1.02 -19.47
C LEU A 413 12.99 -1.58 -19.84
N TRP A 414 13.27 -2.82 -19.44
CA TRP A 414 14.49 -3.55 -19.77
C TRP A 414 14.23 -5.05 -19.75
N GLU A 415 15.11 -5.81 -20.40
CA GLU A 415 15.11 -7.28 -20.38
C GLU A 415 16.01 -7.78 -19.24
N SER A 416 15.45 -8.59 -18.33
CA SER A 416 16.17 -9.22 -17.22
C SER A 416 15.51 -10.56 -16.86
N ASP A 417 16.32 -11.50 -16.35
CA ASP A 417 15.85 -12.79 -15.80
C ASP A 417 15.59 -12.71 -14.28
N GLU A 418 15.80 -11.53 -13.66
CA GLU A 418 15.52 -11.28 -12.24
C GLU A 418 14.01 -11.16 -11.98
N PRO A 419 13.54 -11.43 -10.73
CA PRO A 419 12.19 -11.06 -10.33
C PRO A 419 12.01 -9.54 -10.43
N TYR A 420 10.78 -9.10 -10.68
CA TYR A 420 10.47 -7.68 -10.81
C TYR A 420 9.27 -7.32 -9.95
N TYR A 421 9.52 -6.58 -8.87
CA TYR A 421 8.52 -6.02 -7.98
C TYR A 421 8.41 -4.51 -8.22
N ASP A 422 7.20 -3.97 -8.16
CA ASP A 422 6.91 -2.55 -8.35
C ASP A 422 5.85 -2.08 -7.32
N SER A 423 5.35 -0.86 -7.44
CA SER A 423 4.44 -0.24 -6.47
C SER A 423 5.01 -0.24 -5.04
N TYR A 424 6.31 0.05 -4.92
CA TYR A 424 6.90 0.55 -3.68
C TYR A 424 6.34 1.95 -3.43
N TYR A 425 5.11 2.03 -2.92
CA TYR A 425 4.46 3.28 -2.48
C TYR A 425 5.14 3.75 -1.20
N CYS A 426 6.37 4.21 -1.42
CA CYS A 426 7.40 4.66 -0.51
C CYS A 426 7.91 3.63 0.51
N ILE A 427 9.19 3.29 0.34
CA ILE A 427 9.95 2.46 1.28
C ILE A 427 10.14 3.20 2.60
N TRP A 428 10.14 4.54 2.58
CA TRP A 428 10.10 5.40 3.77
C TRP A 428 9.07 4.95 4.81
N ASP A 429 7.93 4.40 4.38
CA ASP A 429 6.93 3.78 5.26
C ASP A 429 7.30 2.33 5.61
N SER A 430 7.49 1.50 4.58
CA SER A 430 7.52 0.05 4.70
C SER A 430 8.80 -0.49 5.37
N PHE A 431 9.92 0.25 5.36
CA PHE A 431 11.15 -0.18 6.03
C PHE A 431 10.97 -0.30 7.55
N ARG A 432 10.01 0.42 8.13
CA ARG A 432 9.85 0.57 9.59
C ARG A 432 9.23 -0.66 10.23
N SER A 433 8.36 -1.37 9.50
CA SER A 433 7.61 -2.50 10.05
C SER A 433 7.35 -3.60 9.03
N ILE A 434 6.96 -3.28 7.80
CA ILE A 434 6.55 -4.25 6.79
C ILE A 434 7.73 -5.11 6.33
N HIS A 435 8.80 -4.53 5.79
CA HIS A 435 9.96 -5.31 5.36
C HIS A 435 10.61 -6.09 6.52
N PRO A 436 10.83 -5.50 7.71
CA PRO A 436 11.30 -6.25 8.87
C PRO A 436 10.38 -7.42 9.24
N PHE A 437 9.05 -7.26 9.17
CA PHE A 437 8.10 -8.35 9.41
C PHE A 437 8.22 -9.45 8.36
N ILE A 438 8.25 -9.11 7.07
CA ILE A 438 8.38 -10.06 5.96
C ILE A 438 9.70 -10.85 6.06
N THR A 439 10.80 -10.25 6.51
CA THR A 439 12.06 -11.01 6.73
C THR A 439 11.90 -12.20 7.69
N LEU A 440 10.90 -12.16 8.58
CA LEU A 440 10.62 -13.22 9.55
C LEU A 440 9.61 -14.23 9.02
N VAL A 441 8.50 -13.75 8.44
CA VAL A 441 7.36 -14.62 8.10
C VAL A 441 7.35 -15.10 6.65
N ASP A 442 8.05 -14.39 5.76
CA ASP A 442 8.11 -14.70 4.33
C ASP A 442 9.45 -14.26 3.68
N PRO A 443 10.59 -14.80 4.17
CA PRO A 443 11.92 -14.41 3.69
C PRO A 443 12.11 -14.73 2.19
N HIS A 444 11.33 -15.63 1.61
CA HIS A 444 11.37 -15.90 0.18
C HIS A 444 10.91 -14.70 -0.64
N SER A 445 9.73 -14.15 -0.34
CA SER A 445 9.24 -12.94 -1.03
C SER A 445 10.16 -11.74 -0.77
N GLN A 446 10.69 -11.57 0.45
CA GLN A 446 11.70 -10.54 0.70
C GLN A 446 12.95 -10.73 -0.18
N THR A 447 13.43 -11.96 -0.38
CA THR A 447 14.57 -12.24 -1.27
C THR A 447 14.30 -11.76 -2.69
N LEU A 448 13.09 -12.01 -3.22
CA LEU A 448 12.70 -11.58 -4.56
C LEU A 448 12.64 -10.05 -4.67
N MET A 449 12.12 -9.36 -3.64
CA MET A 449 12.11 -7.90 -3.58
C MET A 449 13.52 -7.31 -3.58
N ILE A 450 14.46 -7.89 -2.80
CA ILE A 450 15.86 -7.43 -2.78
C ILE A 450 16.51 -7.61 -4.15
N ARG A 451 16.34 -8.76 -4.79
CA ARG A 451 16.86 -9.00 -6.15
C ARG A 451 16.28 -8.01 -7.15
N SER A 452 14.99 -7.71 -7.05
CA SER A 452 14.33 -6.70 -7.88
C SER A 452 14.88 -5.29 -7.65
N LEU A 453 15.11 -4.87 -6.40
CA LEU A 453 15.69 -3.55 -6.08
C LEU A 453 17.10 -3.40 -6.65
N ILE A 454 17.92 -4.46 -6.53
CA ILE A 454 19.27 -4.50 -7.12
C ILE A 454 19.20 -4.43 -8.65
N ASP A 455 18.24 -5.12 -9.27
CA ASP A 455 18.06 -5.05 -10.73
C ASP A 455 17.59 -3.66 -11.19
N ILE A 456 16.68 -3.02 -10.44
CA ILE A 456 16.30 -1.62 -10.67
C ILE A 456 17.54 -0.72 -10.60
N TYR A 457 18.39 -0.89 -9.59
CA TYR A 457 19.65 -0.13 -9.49
C TYR A 457 20.54 -0.31 -10.72
N ARG A 458 20.74 -1.56 -11.21
CA ARG A 458 21.57 -1.83 -12.39
C ARG A 458 21.11 -1.07 -13.63
N HIS A 459 19.79 -0.88 -13.79
CA HIS A 459 19.20 -0.30 -14.99
C HIS A 459 18.89 1.20 -14.86
N GLU A 460 18.53 1.67 -13.68
CA GLU A 460 18.13 3.06 -13.42
C GLU A 460 19.24 3.89 -12.77
N GLY A 461 20.26 3.25 -12.19
CA GLY A 461 21.46 3.86 -11.63
C GLY A 461 21.38 4.29 -10.16
N TRP A 462 20.20 4.21 -9.54
CA TRP A 462 19.93 4.50 -8.13
C TRP A 462 18.87 3.55 -7.59
N LEU A 463 18.88 3.31 -6.28
CA LEU A 463 17.76 2.64 -5.63
C LEU A 463 16.57 3.61 -5.50
N PRO A 464 15.33 3.12 -5.63
CA PRO A 464 14.15 3.95 -5.39
C PRO A 464 13.88 4.10 -3.90
N ASP A 465 13.47 5.30 -3.46
CA ASP A 465 12.70 5.43 -2.22
C ASP A 465 11.24 5.08 -2.50
N CYS A 466 10.66 5.65 -3.55
CA CYS A 466 9.34 5.31 -4.06
C CYS A 466 9.43 4.90 -5.53
N ARG A 467 8.61 3.93 -5.94
CA ARG A 467 8.50 3.49 -7.34
C ARG A 467 7.11 2.96 -7.59
N MET A 468 6.41 3.49 -8.59
CA MET A 468 4.99 3.20 -8.79
C MET A 468 4.64 3.09 -10.25
N SER A 469 3.98 1.99 -10.61
CA SER A 469 3.53 1.72 -11.97
C SER A 469 4.67 1.92 -12.97
N LEU A 470 5.83 1.31 -12.73
CA LEU A 470 7.04 1.41 -13.59
C LEU A 470 7.70 2.80 -13.63
N CYS A 471 7.24 3.76 -12.83
CA CYS A 471 7.77 5.13 -12.81
C CYS A 471 8.59 5.39 -11.54
N LYS A 472 9.59 6.27 -11.64
CA LYS A 472 10.32 6.80 -10.46
C LYS A 472 9.36 7.62 -9.59
N GLY A 473 9.30 7.32 -8.30
CA GLY A 473 8.42 7.98 -7.33
C GLY A 473 9.16 9.07 -6.56
N TRP A 474 8.43 10.03 -5.98
CA TRP A 474 9.06 11.15 -5.27
C TRP A 474 9.67 10.72 -3.94
N THR A 475 10.94 11.04 -3.69
CA THR A 475 11.64 10.72 -2.44
C THR A 475 11.03 11.51 -1.27
N GLN A 476 10.60 10.82 -0.22
CA GLN A 476 9.97 11.41 0.97
C GLN A 476 11.00 11.86 2.03
N GLY A 477 12.13 11.17 2.12
CA GLY A 477 13.18 11.51 3.07
C GLY A 477 14.56 11.14 2.56
N GLY A 478 15.08 10.01 3.06
CA GLY A 478 16.33 9.39 2.63
C GLY A 478 16.23 8.32 1.55
N SER A 479 17.35 7.62 1.34
CA SER A 479 17.42 6.44 0.47
C SER A 479 17.04 5.21 1.29
N ASN A 480 15.73 4.96 1.45
CA ASN A 480 15.25 3.95 2.40
C ASN A 480 15.37 2.50 1.90
N ALA A 481 15.53 2.30 0.59
CA ALA A 481 15.93 1.01 0.04
C ALA A 481 17.27 0.52 0.65
N ASP A 482 18.16 1.44 1.05
CA ASP A 482 19.41 1.10 1.74
C ASP A 482 19.13 0.27 2.99
N ILE A 483 18.16 0.71 3.79
CA ILE A 483 17.78 0.09 5.06
C ILE A 483 17.25 -1.32 4.80
N VAL A 484 16.40 -1.47 3.77
CA VAL A 484 15.78 -2.75 3.41
C VAL A 484 16.83 -3.77 2.93
N LEU A 485 17.81 -3.33 2.12
CA LEU A 485 18.93 -4.17 1.69
C LEU A 485 19.80 -4.59 2.87
N VAL A 486 20.20 -3.64 3.73
CA VAL A 486 21.05 -3.91 4.89
C VAL A 486 20.37 -4.85 5.88
N ASP A 487 19.12 -4.61 6.26
CA ASP A 487 18.38 -5.47 7.20
C ASP A 487 18.30 -6.91 6.69
N SER A 488 18.02 -7.07 5.39
CA SER A 488 17.98 -8.39 4.73
C SER A 488 19.35 -9.08 4.72
N TYR A 489 20.42 -8.34 4.43
CA TYR A 489 21.79 -8.86 4.45
C TYR A 489 22.20 -9.32 5.85
N LEU A 490 21.98 -8.48 6.87
CA LEU A 490 22.34 -8.78 8.27
C LEU A 490 21.54 -9.97 8.83
N LYS A 491 20.31 -10.18 8.35
CA LYS A 491 19.48 -11.36 8.67
C LYS A 491 19.80 -12.59 7.80
N ASN A 492 20.88 -12.54 7.02
CA ASN A 492 21.38 -13.66 6.22
C ASN A 492 20.39 -14.15 5.15
N ILE A 493 19.67 -13.22 4.52
CA ILE A 493 18.94 -13.49 3.28
C ILE A 493 19.96 -13.46 2.13
N THR A 494 20.28 -14.62 1.55
CA THR A 494 21.40 -14.71 0.60
C THR A 494 21.09 -15.46 -0.69
N GLN A 495 19.88 -15.99 -0.85
CA GLN A 495 19.56 -16.87 -1.97
C GLN A 495 19.57 -16.10 -3.29
N ASP A 496 20.61 -16.32 -4.10
CA ASP A 496 20.83 -15.71 -5.41
C ASP A 496 20.85 -14.17 -5.38
N VAL A 497 21.18 -13.58 -4.24
CA VAL A 497 21.32 -12.12 -4.08
C VAL A 497 22.75 -11.69 -4.41
N ASP A 498 22.88 -10.78 -5.37
CA ASP A 498 24.14 -10.14 -5.72
C ASP A 498 24.48 -9.01 -4.74
N TRP A 499 25.00 -9.38 -3.58
CA TRP A 499 25.36 -8.45 -2.52
C TRP A 499 26.55 -7.54 -2.86
N GLU A 500 27.34 -7.86 -3.90
CA GLU A 500 28.39 -6.97 -4.38
C GLU A 500 27.76 -5.73 -5.03
N THR A 501 26.84 -5.94 -5.99
CA THR A 501 26.05 -4.86 -6.58
C THR A 501 25.15 -4.19 -5.54
N GLY A 502 24.58 -4.96 -4.62
CA GLY A 502 23.80 -4.42 -3.51
C GLY A 502 24.59 -3.40 -2.68
N TYR A 503 25.82 -3.74 -2.27
CA TYR A 503 26.68 -2.80 -1.54
C TYR A 503 27.12 -1.61 -2.40
N GLU A 504 27.40 -1.82 -3.69
CA GLU A 504 27.69 -0.74 -4.63
C GLU A 504 26.56 0.31 -4.66
N ALA A 505 25.31 -0.15 -4.70
CA ALA A 505 24.12 0.71 -4.71
C ALA A 505 24.03 1.58 -3.44
N LEU A 506 24.32 1.01 -2.26
CA LEU A 506 24.35 1.76 -1.00
C LEU A 506 25.38 2.90 -1.04
N ILE A 507 26.59 2.59 -1.56
CA ILE A 507 27.65 3.58 -1.69
C ILE A 507 27.28 4.64 -2.72
N LYS A 508 26.60 4.25 -3.81
CA LYS A 508 26.10 5.20 -4.82
C LYS A 508 25.18 6.23 -4.18
N ASP A 509 24.16 5.80 -3.44
CA ASP A 509 23.18 6.69 -2.82
C ASP A 509 23.81 7.61 -1.76
N ALA A 510 24.81 7.12 -1.02
CA ALA A 510 25.48 7.87 0.04
C ALA A 510 26.55 8.87 -0.45
N GLU A 511 27.07 8.69 -1.67
CA GLU A 511 28.23 9.44 -2.16
C GLU A 511 28.00 10.23 -3.46
N VAL A 512 27.04 9.82 -4.30
CA VAL A 512 26.79 10.41 -5.62
C VAL A 512 25.40 11.01 -5.71
N GLU A 513 25.38 12.34 -5.78
CA GLU A 513 24.15 13.11 -5.94
C GLU A 513 23.59 12.97 -7.36
N PRO A 514 22.31 12.57 -7.52
CA PRO A 514 21.64 12.61 -8.81
C PRO A 514 21.36 14.04 -9.24
N GLN A 515 21.22 14.24 -10.55
CA GLN A 515 20.89 15.56 -11.11
C GLN A 515 19.53 16.05 -10.61
N VAL A 516 18.57 15.16 -10.46
CA VAL A 516 17.25 15.45 -9.89
C VAL A 516 17.00 14.48 -8.75
N TRP A 517 17.26 14.94 -7.52
CA TRP A 517 17.16 14.10 -6.32
C TRP A 517 15.74 14.03 -5.73
N ASP A 518 14.77 14.67 -6.39
CA ASP A 518 13.36 14.61 -5.99
C ASP A 518 12.74 13.21 -6.10
N TYR A 519 13.34 12.29 -6.87
CA TYR A 519 12.78 10.94 -7.10
C TYR A 519 13.82 9.81 -7.10
N GLU A 520 15.07 10.10 -6.76
CA GLU A 520 16.15 9.10 -6.70
C GLU A 520 17.32 9.59 -5.85
N GLY A 521 18.03 8.66 -5.22
CA GLY A 521 19.23 8.93 -4.41
C GLY A 521 19.03 9.99 -3.32
N ARG A 522 20.14 10.58 -2.87
CA ARG A 522 20.16 11.64 -1.86
C ARG A 522 20.56 12.98 -2.49
N GLY A 523 19.85 14.04 -2.13
CA GLY A 523 20.23 15.41 -2.48
C GLY A 523 21.04 16.11 -1.39
N GLY A 524 21.57 17.29 -1.69
CA GLY A 524 22.35 18.09 -0.76
C GLY A 524 23.62 17.39 -0.27
N LEU A 525 24.17 16.42 -1.02
CA LEU A 525 25.28 15.58 -0.55
C LEU A 525 26.57 16.38 -0.41
N TYR A 526 26.75 17.46 -1.16
CA TYR A 526 27.87 18.36 -0.94
C TYR A 526 27.83 18.96 0.47
N SER A 527 26.69 19.50 0.89
CA SER A 527 26.51 20.07 2.23
C SER A 527 26.52 19.00 3.31
N TRP A 528 25.87 17.85 3.09
CA TRP A 528 25.90 16.71 4.00
C TRP A 528 27.34 16.30 4.35
N LYS A 529 28.20 16.13 3.35
CA LYS A 529 29.58 15.66 3.54
C LYS A 529 30.52 16.72 4.12
N ASN A 530 30.28 18.00 3.88
CA ASN A 530 31.16 19.08 4.35
C ASN A 530 30.71 19.75 5.65
N LEU A 531 29.41 19.71 5.96
CA LEU A 531 28.81 20.39 7.13
C LEU A 531 28.26 19.40 8.17
N GLY A 532 27.96 18.16 7.78
CA GLY A 532 27.31 17.16 8.63
C GLY A 532 25.83 17.43 8.87
N TYR A 533 25.17 18.22 8.03
CA TYR A 533 23.71 18.44 8.04
C TYR A 533 23.25 19.00 6.68
N ILE A 534 21.96 18.91 6.40
CA ILE A 534 21.31 19.60 5.27
C ILE A 534 20.89 21.01 5.73
N PRO A 535 21.40 22.07 5.10
CA PRO A 535 20.99 23.45 5.43
C PRO A 535 19.59 23.79 4.90
N ALA A 536 18.88 24.69 5.59
CA ALA A 536 17.59 25.19 5.12
C ALA A 536 17.71 26.17 3.92
N ASP A 537 18.85 26.87 3.81
CA ASP A 537 19.18 27.79 2.72
C ASP A 537 20.26 27.21 1.81
N ASP A 538 20.21 25.89 1.57
CA ASP A 538 21.30 25.16 0.92
C ASP A 538 21.70 25.73 -0.45
N PHE A 539 22.99 25.59 -0.77
CA PHE A 539 23.58 26.01 -2.02
C PHE A 539 24.09 24.77 -2.74
N ASP A 540 23.21 24.19 -3.55
CA ASP A 540 23.47 22.97 -4.31
C ASP A 540 23.48 23.26 -5.82
N PRO A 541 24.66 23.47 -6.43
CA PRO A 541 24.79 23.59 -7.88
C PRO A 541 24.99 22.23 -8.58
N TYR A 542 24.93 21.11 -7.86
CA TYR A 542 25.26 19.77 -8.36
C TYR A 542 24.00 18.93 -8.64
N GLY A 543 22.92 19.17 -7.90
CA GLY A 543 21.60 18.59 -8.13
C GLY A 543 20.48 19.63 -8.01
N ASN A 544 19.24 19.19 -8.21
CA ASN A 544 18.06 19.99 -7.93
C ASN A 544 16.92 19.15 -7.35
N GLY A 545 16.17 19.75 -6.43
CA GLY A 545 14.96 19.19 -5.85
C GLY A 545 14.26 20.19 -4.91
N LEU A 546 13.30 19.73 -4.12
CA LEU A 546 12.55 20.54 -3.17
C LEU A 546 13.39 20.87 -1.93
N PHE A 547 13.87 22.12 -1.84
CA PHE A 547 14.63 22.70 -0.72
C PHE A 547 13.76 22.90 0.53
N THR A 548 13.28 21.79 1.07
CA THR A 548 12.44 21.65 2.26
C THR A 548 12.96 20.45 3.05
N ARG A 549 12.37 20.13 4.21
CA ARG A 549 12.65 18.91 4.97
C ARG A 549 14.10 18.79 5.44
N SER A 550 14.80 19.90 5.66
CA SER A 550 16.22 19.89 6.03
C SER A 550 16.50 19.14 7.35
N ILE A 551 15.59 19.23 8.33
CA ILE A 551 15.68 18.49 9.60
C ILE A 551 15.45 17.00 9.37
N SER A 552 14.35 16.62 8.73
CA SER A 552 14.01 15.20 8.55
C SER A 552 15.02 14.48 7.67
N ARG A 553 15.46 15.10 6.57
CA ARG A 553 16.53 14.55 5.71
C ARG A 553 17.84 14.37 6.48
N THR A 554 18.22 15.31 7.34
CA THR A 554 19.46 15.20 8.14
C THR A 554 19.44 13.99 9.06
N VAL A 555 18.35 13.77 9.81
CA VAL A 555 18.29 12.65 10.75
C VAL A 555 18.05 11.31 10.06
N GLU A 556 17.36 11.30 8.92
CA GLU A 556 17.18 10.09 8.13
C GLU A 556 18.46 9.69 7.39
N TYR A 557 19.23 10.63 6.84
CA TYR A 557 20.53 10.34 6.22
C TYR A 557 21.52 9.79 7.25
N ALA A 558 21.47 10.28 8.49
CA ALA A 558 22.24 9.74 9.61
C ALA A 558 21.89 8.27 9.88
N TYR A 559 20.61 7.91 9.85
CA TYR A 559 20.18 6.52 10.01
C TYR A 559 20.53 5.65 8.79
N ASN A 560 20.42 6.19 7.56
CA ASN A 560 20.86 5.47 6.37
C ASN A 560 22.37 5.18 6.42
N ASP A 561 23.19 6.16 6.82
CA ASP A 561 24.64 5.97 6.98
C ASP A 561 24.96 4.92 8.07
N PHE A 562 24.23 4.89 9.20
CA PHE A 562 24.36 3.80 10.18
C PHE A 562 24.15 2.43 9.55
N CYS A 563 23.10 2.26 8.73
CA CYS A 563 22.84 0.98 8.07
C CYS A 563 23.99 0.57 7.15
N ILE A 564 24.57 1.51 6.40
CA ILE A 564 25.74 1.24 5.55
C ILE A 564 26.94 0.82 6.39
N ALA A 565 27.17 1.46 7.54
CA ALA A 565 28.24 1.09 8.46
C ALA A 565 28.10 -0.37 8.93
N GLU A 566 26.92 -0.80 9.36
CA GLU A 566 26.67 -2.16 9.82
C GLU A 566 26.96 -3.22 8.74
N MET A 567 26.58 -2.95 7.49
CA MET A 567 26.91 -3.85 6.38
C MET A 567 28.40 -3.83 6.02
N ALA A 568 29.04 -2.64 6.04
CA ALA A 568 30.47 -2.49 5.80
C ALA A 568 31.30 -3.27 6.81
N GLU A 569 30.93 -3.26 8.10
CA GLU A 569 31.57 -4.04 9.16
C GLU A 569 31.54 -5.53 8.82
N LYS A 570 30.37 -6.07 8.45
CA LYS A 570 30.21 -7.49 8.09
C LYS A 570 30.95 -7.89 6.82
N LEU A 571 31.15 -6.95 5.90
CA LEU A 571 31.95 -7.16 4.69
C LEU A 571 33.47 -6.97 4.92
N GLY A 572 33.89 -6.53 6.11
CA GLY A 572 35.30 -6.24 6.41
C GLY A 572 35.84 -4.98 5.72
N LYS A 573 34.97 -4.01 5.43
CA LYS A 573 35.31 -2.73 4.78
C LYS A 573 35.52 -1.64 5.84
N GLU A 574 36.62 -1.75 6.57
CA GLU A 574 36.90 -0.92 7.76
C GLU A 574 36.82 0.59 7.50
N GLU A 575 37.38 1.09 6.39
CA GLU A 575 37.36 2.53 6.07
C GLU A 575 35.93 3.06 5.87
N ASP A 576 35.06 2.26 5.25
CA ASP A 576 33.65 2.61 5.08
C ASP A 576 32.91 2.52 6.42
N TYR A 577 33.17 1.48 7.21
CA TYR A 577 32.59 1.32 8.55
C TYR A 577 32.90 2.54 9.44
N GLU A 578 34.16 2.97 9.53
CA GLU A 578 34.56 4.14 10.31
C GLU A 578 33.89 5.42 9.80
N LYS A 579 33.95 5.67 8.48
CA LYS A 579 33.36 6.85 7.83
C LYS A 579 31.86 6.97 8.08
N TYR A 580 31.11 5.89 7.86
CA TYR A 580 29.66 5.92 7.98
C TYR A 580 29.19 5.85 9.44
N THR A 581 29.98 5.24 10.34
CA THR A 581 29.75 5.36 11.79
C THR A 581 29.86 6.83 12.23
N GLU A 582 30.91 7.55 11.81
CA GLU A 582 31.06 8.98 12.12
C GLU A 582 29.89 9.81 11.54
N ARG A 583 29.56 9.61 10.25
CA ARG A 583 28.44 10.32 9.61
C ARG A 583 27.08 9.99 10.23
N SER A 584 26.89 8.79 10.78
CA SER A 584 25.65 8.46 11.48
C SER A 584 25.41 9.30 12.74
N GLY A 585 26.47 9.88 13.32
CA GLY A 585 26.36 10.81 14.45
C GLY A 585 25.86 12.20 14.07
N ASN A 586 25.73 12.51 12.78
CA ASN A 586 25.39 13.86 12.29
C ASN A 586 24.00 14.34 12.69
N TRP A 587 23.09 13.46 13.12
CA TRP A 587 21.75 13.83 13.58
C TRP A 587 21.79 14.94 14.65
N ILE A 588 22.84 14.96 15.48
CA ILE A 588 23.04 15.93 16.57
C ILE A 588 23.30 17.36 16.07
N ASN A 589 23.74 17.55 14.83
CA ASN A 589 24.23 18.84 14.33
C ASN A 589 23.12 19.92 14.19
N LEU A 590 21.86 19.48 14.18
CA LEU A 590 20.67 20.33 14.17
C LEU A 590 20.02 20.48 15.56
N TYR A 591 20.57 19.87 16.61
CA TYR A 591 20.03 20.01 17.96
C TYR A 591 20.43 21.36 18.57
N LYS A 592 19.42 22.20 18.84
CA LYS A 592 19.59 23.49 19.51
C LYS A 592 19.16 23.38 20.97
N ALA A 593 20.13 23.17 21.87
CA ALA A 593 19.91 22.83 23.28
C ALA A 593 19.05 23.82 24.10
N ASP A 594 19.09 25.11 23.75
CA ASP A 594 18.34 26.18 24.41
C ASP A 594 17.00 26.52 23.71
N GLN A 595 16.62 25.78 22.66
CA GLN A 595 15.34 25.99 22.00
C GLN A 595 14.18 25.63 22.94
N THR A 596 13.27 26.56 23.20
CA THR A 596 12.04 26.30 23.97
C THR A 596 10.90 25.89 23.05
N SER A 597 9.83 25.34 23.62
CA SER A 597 8.56 25.09 22.91
C SER A 597 7.37 25.57 23.74
N SER A 598 6.33 26.04 23.03
CA SER A 598 5.06 26.44 23.62
C SER A 598 3.89 25.89 22.81
N ILE A 599 2.79 25.55 23.49
CA ILE A 599 1.51 25.17 22.86
C ILE A 599 0.50 26.24 23.23
N ASN A 600 -0.10 26.91 22.22
CA ASN A 600 -1.06 28.01 22.42
C ASN A 600 -0.55 29.12 23.36
N GLY A 601 0.74 29.44 23.28
CA GLY A 601 1.40 30.46 24.11
C GLY A 601 1.74 30.03 25.55
N VAL A 602 1.50 28.76 25.90
CA VAL A 602 1.88 28.17 27.19
C VAL A 602 3.18 27.39 27.01
N ASP A 603 4.20 27.72 27.80
CA ASP A 603 5.49 27.03 27.80
C ASP A 603 5.33 25.55 28.19
N THR A 604 5.99 24.67 27.46
CA THR A 604 5.95 23.21 27.70
C THR A 604 6.87 22.77 28.84
N ASN A 605 7.75 23.66 29.31
CA ASN A 605 8.87 23.43 30.22
C ASN A 605 9.97 22.50 29.69
N PHE A 606 9.95 22.19 28.39
CA PHE A 606 11.01 21.44 27.73
C PHE A 606 11.88 22.35 26.86
N THR A 607 13.19 22.11 26.90
CA THR A 607 14.18 22.76 26.04
C THR A 607 14.94 21.74 25.22
N GLY A 608 15.57 22.20 24.14
CA GLY A 608 16.36 21.35 23.25
C GLY A 608 15.50 20.71 22.20
N PHE A 609 15.58 21.21 20.96
CA PHE A 609 14.85 20.65 19.82
C PHE A 609 15.73 20.70 18.59
N LEU A 610 15.47 19.80 17.64
CA LEU A 610 15.98 19.97 16.29
C LEU A 610 15.42 21.26 15.70
N GLN A 611 16.30 22.04 15.07
CA GLN A 611 15.98 23.31 14.42
C GLN A 611 16.71 23.40 13.08
N PRO A 612 16.14 24.11 12.08
CA PRO A 612 16.85 24.31 10.84
C PRO A 612 18.14 25.08 11.09
N LYS A 613 19.12 24.86 10.23
CA LYS A 613 20.42 25.53 10.31
C LYS A 613 20.82 25.98 8.92
N TYR A 614 21.45 27.14 8.85
CA TYR A 614 21.85 27.74 7.59
C TYR A 614 23.27 27.33 7.19
N LEU A 615 23.65 27.58 5.94
CA LEU A 615 24.99 27.35 5.40
C LEU A 615 26.09 28.04 6.21
N ASN A 616 25.77 29.19 6.80
CA ASN A 616 26.71 29.95 7.63
C ASN A 616 26.86 29.39 9.07
N GLY A 617 26.18 28.29 9.39
CA GLY A 617 26.21 27.63 10.71
C GLY A 617 25.27 28.23 11.76
N THR A 618 24.56 29.32 11.45
CA THR A 618 23.56 29.89 12.37
C THR A 618 22.25 29.10 12.31
N PHE A 619 21.55 29.01 13.45
CA PHE A 619 20.25 28.35 13.51
C PHE A 619 19.15 29.25 12.96
N GLY A 620 18.28 28.67 12.13
CA GLY A 620 16.97 29.19 11.84
C GLY A 620 15.97 28.84 12.93
N PHE A 621 14.69 29.07 12.66
CA PHE A 621 13.61 28.79 13.59
C PHE A 621 12.42 28.14 12.89
N GLN A 622 12.01 27.00 13.42
CA GLN A 622 10.69 26.41 13.21
C GLN A 622 10.09 26.16 14.59
N ASP A 623 8.86 26.64 14.82
CA ASP A 623 8.15 26.34 16.07
C ASP A 623 8.12 24.81 16.26
N PRO A 624 8.64 24.26 17.37
CA PRO A 624 8.72 22.81 17.54
C PRO A 624 7.37 22.09 17.46
N ASN A 625 6.26 22.80 17.71
CA ASN A 625 4.89 22.29 17.60
C ASN A 625 4.31 22.36 16.18
N PHE A 626 4.92 23.13 15.27
CA PHE A 626 4.43 23.26 13.90
C PHE A 626 4.45 21.90 13.18
N CYS A 627 3.43 21.63 12.35
CA CYS A 627 3.15 20.32 11.75
C CYS A 627 2.81 19.20 12.74
N SER A 628 2.23 19.57 13.89
CA SER A 628 1.55 18.62 14.78
C SER A 628 0.03 18.70 14.58
N PRO A 629 -0.75 17.75 15.14
CA PRO A 629 -2.22 17.83 15.15
C PRO A 629 -2.76 19.11 15.81
N LEU A 630 -1.93 19.78 16.64
CA LEU A 630 -2.30 21.00 17.35
C LEU A 630 -1.93 22.27 16.59
N ASN A 631 -1.11 22.21 15.54
CA ASN A 631 -0.65 23.38 14.80
C ASN A 631 -0.27 23.04 13.35
N ASN A 632 -1.16 23.37 12.41
CA ASN A 632 -0.91 23.32 10.97
C ASN A 632 -0.40 21.94 10.47
N PHE A 633 -1.09 20.88 10.87
CA PHE A 633 -0.76 19.47 10.59
C PHE A 633 -0.23 19.21 9.17
N ASP A 634 -0.95 19.65 8.12
CA ASP A 634 -0.59 19.37 6.72
C ASP A 634 0.51 20.28 6.12
N SER A 635 1.08 21.21 6.91
CA SER A 635 2.01 22.22 6.36
C SER A 635 3.42 21.71 6.07
N CYS A 636 3.72 20.47 6.46
CA CYS A 636 5.01 19.80 6.21
C CYS A 636 4.92 18.69 5.15
N TYR A 637 3.89 18.71 4.31
CA TYR A 637 3.75 17.78 3.19
C TYR A 637 4.75 18.07 2.07
N LEU A 638 4.92 17.11 1.17
CA LEU A 638 5.88 17.17 0.07
C LEU A 638 5.47 18.20 -0.99
N ASN A 639 5.87 19.45 -0.81
CA ASN A 639 5.59 20.53 -1.75
C ASN A 639 6.57 21.71 -1.58
N PRO A 640 6.63 22.67 -2.53
CA PRO A 640 7.56 23.81 -2.46
C PRO A 640 7.37 24.75 -1.26
N ASN A 641 6.22 24.71 -0.57
CA ASN A 641 5.95 25.46 0.66
C ASN A 641 6.05 24.59 1.92
N GLY A 642 6.48 23.33 1.77
CA GLY A 642 6.78 22.46 2.91
C GLY A 642 7.87 23.09 3.77
N HIS A 643 7.81 22.83 5.08
CA HIS A 643 8.78 23.37 6.03
C HIS A 643 9.94 22.38 6.25
N GLU A 644 10.63 22.46 7.39
CA GLU A 644 11.94 21.84 7.58
C GLU A 644 11.85 20.40 8.11
N THR A 645 10.66 19.96 8.50
CA THR A 645 10.33 18.57 8.80
C THR A 645 9.39 18.00 7.72
N TYR A 646 9.23 16.68 7.67
CA TYR A 646 8.34 16.01 6.72
C TYR A 646 7.20 15.32 7.47
N GLU A 647 5.95 15.75 7.25
CA GLU A 647 4.68 15.25 7.84
C GLU A 647 4.57 15.25 9.38
N GLY A 648 5.68 15.38 10.10
CA GLY A 648 5.73 15.52 11.55
C GLY A 648 6.30 16.86 12.01
N SER A 649 6.14 17.12 13.31
CA SER A 649 6.71 18.29 13.98
C SER A 649 8.16 18.07 14.44
N SER A 650 8.87 19.14 14.79
CA SER A 650 10.22 19.00 15.39
C SER A 650 10.15 18.32 16.77
N TRP A 651 9.02 18.40 17.47
CA TRP A 651 8.74 17.59 18.66
C TRP A 651 8.92 16.11 18.38
N LEU A 652 8.31 15.61 17.29
CA LEU A 652 8.39 14.22 16.87
C LEU A 652 9.80 13.86 16.38
N TYR A 653 10.35 14.65 15.44
CA TYR A 653 11.67 14.37 14.86
C TYR A 653 12.83 14.47 15.85
N THR A 654 12.69 15.21 16.96
CA THR A 654 13.71 15.22 18.02
C THR A 654 13.89 13.85 18.68
N PHE A 655 12.93 12.94 18.56
CA PHE A 655 13.06 11.55 19.01
C PHE A 655 13.66 10.62 17.95
N PHE A 656 13.97 11.09 16.75
CA PHE A 656 14.39 10.24 15.64
C PHE A 656 15.92 10.08 15.56
N ALA A 657 16.46 9.13 16.34
CA ALA A 657 17.82 8.62 16.21
C ALA A 657 17.87 7.11 16.57
N PRO A 658 17.10 6.24 15.88
CA PRO A 658 16.90 4.83 16.25
C PRO A 658 18.18 4.03 16.48
N HIS A 659 19.27 4.41 15.79
CA HIS A 659 20.58 3.79 15.91
C HIS A 659 21.42 4.26 17.11
N ASP A 660 21.08 5.39 17.73
CA ASP A 660 21.92 6.07 18.73
C ASP A 660 21.12 6.52 19.97
N MET A 661 20.24 5.64 20.46
CA MET A 661 19.34 5.91 21.59
C MET A 661 20.08 6.35 22.86
N ALA A 662 21.26 5.80 23.14
CA ALA A 662 22.04 6.16 24.33
C ALA A 662 22.47 7.64 24.30
N SER A 663 22.97 8.12 23.15
CA SER A 663 23.34 9.53 23.00
C SER A 663 22.12 10.44 22.95
N LEU A 664 21.02 9.97 22.35
CA LEU A 664 19.75 10.70 22.35
C LEU A 664 19.22 10.94 23.76
N ILE A 665 19.15 9.89 24.59
CA ILE A 665 18.69 10.00 25.99
C ILE A 665 19.55 10.97 26.77
N ASN A 666 20.88 10.88 26.63
CA ASN A 666 21.80 11.81 27.29
C ASN A 666 21.61 13.26 26.81
N THR A 667 21.46 13.46 25.49
CA THR A 667 21.21 14.77 24.86
C THR A 667 19.94 15.43 25.38
N LEU A 668 18.90 14.63 25.63
CA LEU A 668 17.59 15.10 26.10
C LEU A 668 17.47 15.17 27.64
N GLY A 669 18.59 15.18 28.35
CA GLY A 669 18.64 15.44 29.80
C GLY A 669 18.69 14.18 30.67
N GLY A 670 18.96 13.02 30.07
CA GLY A 670 19.06 11.74 30.76
C GLY A 670 17.72 11.00 30.92
N PRO A 671 17.74 9.82 31.55
CA PRO A 671 16.60 8.91 31.68
C PRO A 671 15.28 9.56 32.11
N ASP A 672 15.26 10.25 33.25
CA ASP A 672 14.03 10.81 33.82
C ASP A 672 13.45 11.93 32.96
N ALA A 673 14.31 12.78 32.38
CA ALA A 673 13.87 13.86 31.51
C ALA A 673 13.32 13.33 30.18
N PHE A 674 13.96 12.29 29.63
CA PHE A 674 13.52 11.64 28.40
C PHE A 674 12.14 10.97 28.58
N VAL A 675 11.92 10.24 29.68
CA VAL A 675 10.61 9.63 30.00
C VAL A 675 9.54 10.70 30.16
N SER A 676 9.79 11.74 30.96
CA SER A 676 8.84 12.84 31.15
C SER A 676 8.48 13.54 29.83
N ARG A 677 9.45 13.65 28.92
CA ARG A 677 9.26 14.24 27.59
C ARG A 677 8.45 13.34 26.67
N LEU A 678 8.65 12.02 26.73
CA LEU A 678 7.80 11.04 26.03
C LEU A 678 6.37 11.06 26.58
N ASP A 679 6.19 11.04 27.90
CA ASP A 679 4.87 11.13 28.54
C ASP A 679 4.14 12.37 28.03
N PHE A 680 4.83 13.52 28.00
CA PHE A 680 4.26 14.75 27.46
C PHE A 680 3.89 14.66 25.97
N LEU A 681 4.74 14.06 25.13
CA LEU A 681 4.45 13.87 23.70
C LEU A 681 3.16 13.04 23.50
N HIS A 682 3.02 11.95 24.26
CA HIS A 682 1.87 11.04 24.19
C HIS A 682 0.58 11.65 24.77
N GLU A 683 0.67 12.44 25.84
CA GLU A 683 -0.51 12.97 26.55
C GLU A 683 -0.99 14.33 26.05
N SER A 684 -0.13 15.14 25.44
CA SER A 684 -0.45 16.53 25.05
C SER A 684 -1.32 16.65 23.80
N GLY A 685 -1.41 15.61 22.98
CA GLY A 685 -2.04 15.64 21.65
C GLY A 685 -1.12 16.07 20.51
N LEU A 686 0.19 16.22 20.78
CA LEU A 686 1.21 16.49 19.77
C LEU A 686 1.47 15.31 18.83
N LEU A 687 1.30 14.08 19.32
CA LEU A 687 1.57 12.87 18.57
C LEU A 687 0.34 12.42 17.80
N TYR A 688 0.51 12.21 16.49
CA TYR A 688 -0.40 11.43 15.68
C TYR A 688 0.27 10.09 15.35
N VAL A 689 -0.32 8.99 15.83
CA VAL A 689 0.26 7.65 15.66
C VAL A 689 -0.01 7.05 14.28
N GLY A 690 -0.84 7.72 13.46
CA GLY A 690 -1.12 7.29 12.09
C GLY A 690 -0.14 7.85 11.06
N ASP A 691 0.96 8.45 11.50
CA ASP A 691 2.10 8.89 10.68
C ASP A 691 3.37 8.19 11.23
N GLU A 692 4.26 7.81 10.32
CA GLU A 692 5.18 6.68 10.45
C GLU A 692 6.30 6.89 11.47
N GLN A 693 6.73 8.14 11.66
CA GLN A 693 7.73 8.47 12.67
C GLN A 693 7.13 8.35 14.08
N GLY A 694 5.80 8.38 14.21
CA GLY A 694 5.06 8.19 15.46
C GLY A 694 5.13 6.77 16.03
N PHE A 695 5.56 5.78 15.25
CA PHE A 695 5.70 4.39 15.72
C PHE A 695 6.83 4.23 16.74
N LEU A 696 7.97 4.88 16.50
CA LEU A 696 9.19 4.74 17.31
C LEU A 696 9.00 5.20 18.77
N PRO A 697 8.41 6.38 19.07
CA PRO A 697 8.20 6.86 20.44
C PRO A 697 7.39 5.93 21.36
N ILE A 698 6.64 4.98 20.83
CA ILE A 698 5.92 3.98 21.62
C ILE A 698 6.90 3.03 22.33
N PHE A 699 7.97 2.64 21.63
CA PHE A 699 8.94 1.64 22.11
C PHE A 699 10.13 2.27 22.84
N GLN A 700 10.30 3.58 22.78
CA GLN A 700 11.47 4.27 23.31
C GLN A 700 11.61 4.20 24.84
N TYR A 701 10.53 3.95 25.58
CA TYR A 701 10.58 3.68 27.02
C TYR A 701 11.47 2.49 27.37
N HIS A 702 11.60 1.49 26.49
CA HIS A 702 12.43 0.30 26.73
C HIS A 702 13.93 0.61 26.85
N TYR A 703 14.39 1.71 26.25
CA TYR A 703 15.80 2.13 26.28
C TYR A 703 16.20 2.88 27.55
N VAL A 704 15.22 3.20 28.41
CA VAL A 704 15.41 3.95 29.64
C VAL A 704 15.44 3.04 30.88
N ALA A 705 15.10 1.77 30.72
CA ALA A 705 15.15 0.81 31.81
C ALA A 705 16.60 0.58 32.29
N PRO A 706 16.83 0.43 33.60
CA PRO A 706 18.15 0.34 34.22
C PRO A 706 18.94 -0.93 33.88
#